data_AF-A0A8H5H3H2-F1
#
_entry.id   AF-A0A8H5H3H2-F1
#
_cell.length_a   1.000
_cell.length_b   1.000
_cell.length_c   1.000
_cell.angle_alpha   90.00
_cell.angle_beta   90.00
_cell.angle_gamma   90.00
#
_symmetry.space_group_name_H-M   'P 1'
#
loop_
_entity.id
_entity.type
_entity.pdbx_description
1 polymer ?
#
loop_
_entity_poly.entity_id
_entity_poly.type
_entity_poly.pdbx_seq_one_letter_code
_entity_poly.pdbx_strand_id
1 'polypeptide(L)'
;MQHTFRTHSRPIKSAKFVDCLLRETRQPIWRLITALNTPQSVDLPAALSRHGVSVDHFRHWRPLIVQSNLSTVVDIMQRNGLVVNPSQSSYNLKYHIPSWLVLYLIAFKIRTHDNAFPVALDLAYSHLPVAPIPVQAPLLIFTLLGLARFNLVVPMHRLVDTFLLTNLDHPQLYFNLLLQALACTPTRTVDTANTVVTILRRMDARQLKLTPTTYDALLNDRFVTLQLTKYLRERMTRERTVPTAAHLEAYLRVFSRSGAIHKAHDYLHAIRRHSEPATDVAADPLHRANTLFLAAQDDRASAFNFLRKLLASSESSDAPVPSPKPPPPPPPPPKPKRPRTPALPRAHSDIYTYTSALAVAARDHTLSSSDLLALFKRAQSPTTTSNALRLAPTTATHTVLIRGLLQRKSFDLALKAWDGLYESGLPLDREALAVGLQTLTRAGMPHRAFALLEGFAGPAASPTAGQARQPLTIVTLNDWLVALNRIARPDVVFALWDALPALYGVHPDARTLSIVLQSARLARRLDEESVAGAMVRLKLEIARPFRGMDLDLDGDVDADSPPADPHQAPPQPTIDTRAPHHARLLTLLGPSTSRTPHPYKPALWHGTLPWEHALLVFQQALFGAAPDPHRLLATPAPAQALMKSAGDAPEPSFGPFGLLVGLPPWRARGVQPARVPALDVLLRRRRASHSYTHAHAHARADAQAHAHPPHTKGLNAGPGGGGGGDGEWTSRFPTVAPTNETCFNCILLLGLVGRAGEVARVLAWMREVGIRPGRQTLGAAVVLWREVAGRAVLVERWTGTGMGGGKLSLGKVEVDGEVAGEGKEKMEKERRRQALGAWAEQEYASTGEYGKLMAWLADWVGVWRLPGPRALTVWSRNIARLREGGRDVGEGEEAVEKAVGEGQADADADAEDEGDDEGEPEEAGKVPS
;
A
#
# COMPACT_ATOMS: atom_id res chain seq x y z
N MET A 1 9.91 -24.97 -27.45
CA MET A 1 8.94 -25.00 -26.33
C MET A 1 8.85 -23.61 -25.73
N GLN A 2 7.65 -23.03 -25.56
CA GLN A 2 7.50 -21.68 -25.01
C GLN A 2 7.44 -21.73 -23.47
N HIS A 3 8.57 -21.45 -22.80
CA HIS A 3 8.58 -21.18 -21.37
C HIS A 3 8.07 -19.76 -21.11
N THR A 4 6.75 -19.57 -21.18
CA THR A 4 6.12 -18.37 -20.64
C THR A 4 6.51 -18.23 -19.17
N PHE A 5 7.03 -17.06 -18.78
CA PHE A 5 7.37 -16.75 -17.40
C PHE A 5 6.10 -16.80 -16.56
N ARG A 6 5.81 -17.97 -15.97
CA ARG A 6 4.77 -18.12 -14.96
C ARG A 6 5.17 -17.28 -13.76
N THR A 7 4.73 -16.02 -13.70
CA THR A 7 4.78 -15.25 -12.45
C THR A 7 4.05 -16.09 -11.40
N HIS A 8 4.74 -16.47 -10.31
CA HIS A 8 4.21 -17.40 -9.29
C HIS A 8 3.17 -16.71 -8.38
N SER A 9 2.29 -15.92 -8.99
CA SER A 9 1.05 -15.41 -8.41
C SER A 9 0.25 -16.62 -7.89
N ARG A 10 0.03 -16.65 -6.57
CA ARG A 10 -0.62 -17.79 -5.88
C ARG A 10 -1.89 -18.22 -6.64
N PRO A 11 -2.16 -19.54 -6.80
CA PRO A 11 -3.37 -20.00 -7.47
C PRO A 11 -4.59 -19.36 -6.78
N ILE A 12 -5.51 -18.81 -7.58
CA ILE A 12 -6.66 -18.10 -7.03
C ILE A 12 -7.48 -19.08 -6.21
N LYS A 13 -7.87 -18.70 -4.99
CA LYS A 13 -8.71 -19.52 -4.11
C LYS A 13 -10.15 -19.66 -4.62
N SER A 14 -10.47 -19.21 -5.85
CA SER A 14 -11.81 -19.23 -6.46
C SER A 14 -12.53 -20.56 -6.32
N ALA A 15 -11.82 -21.69 -6.43
CA ALA A 15 -12.39 -23.02 -6.16
C ALA A 15 -13.09 -23.07 -4.78
N LYS A 16 -12.42 -22.66 -3.70
CA LYS A 16 -13.01 -22.63 -2.34
C LYS A 16 -14.22 -21.69 -2.23
N PHE A 17 -14.26 -20.63 -3.02
CA PHE A 17 -15.40 -19.70 -3.06
C PHE A 17 -16.58 -20.33 -3.82
N VAL A 18 -16.33 -21.01 -4.95
CA VAL A 18 -17.33 -21.79 -5.70
C VAL A 18 -17.84 -22.96 -4.85
N ASP A 19 -16.97 -23.68 -4.12
CA ASP A 19 -17.34 -24.77 -3.21
C ASP A 19 -18.26 -24.28 -2.08
N CYS A 20 -17.99 -23.08 -1.55
CA CYS A 20 -18.81 -22.43 -0.52
C CYS A 20 -20.18 -22.01 -1.08
N LEU A 21 -20.19 -21.28 -2.21
CA LEU A 21 -21.43 -20.89 -2.90
C LEU A 21 -22.28 -22.12 -3.29
N LEU A 22 -21.65 -23.20 -3.74
CA LEU A 22 -22.30 -24.47 -4.06
C LEU A 22 -22.94 -25.12 -2.83
N ARG A 23 -22.24 -25.12 -1.69
CA ARG A 23 -22.72 -25.73 -0.44
C ARG A 23 -23.94 -25.00 0.12
N GLU A 24 -23.84 -23.67 0.22
CA GLU A 24 -24.84 -22.85 0.89
C GLU A 24 -26.05 -22.54 0.00
N THR A 25 -25.82 -22.08 -1.25
CA THR A 25 -26.93 -21.69 -2.16
C THR A 25 -27.53 -22.87 -2.92
N ARG A 26 -26.78 -23.98 -3.06
CA ARG A 26 -27.15 -25.20 -3.82
C ARG A 26 -27.47 -25.00 -5.32
N GLN A 27 -27.26 -23.80 -5.87
CA GLN A 27 -27.61 -23.46 -7.25
C GLN A 27 -26.79 -24.27 -8.28
N PRO A 28 -27.39 -24.68 -9.42
CA PRO A 28 -26.73 -25.53 -10.41
C PRO A 28 -25.53 -24.86 -11.09
N ILE A 29 -25.49 -23.52 -11.14
CA ILE A 29 -24.42 -22.74 -11.76
C ILE A 29 -23.04 -23.02 -11.14
N TRP A 30 -22.97 -23.23 -9.82
CA TRP A 30 -21.72 -23.55 -9.13
C TRP A 30 -21.22 -24.95 -9.44
N ARG A 31 -22.13 -25.92 -9.69
CA ARG A 31 -21.76 -27.27 -10.18
C ARG A 31 -21.16 -27.20 -11.58
N LEU A 32 -21.78 -26.43 -12.48
CA LEU A 32 -21.27 -26.21 -13.83
C LEU A 32 -19.89 -25.54 -13.82
N ILE A 33 -19.72 -24.46 -13.06
CA ILE A 33 -18.43 -23.76 -12.92
C ILE A 33 -17.33 -24.68 -12.35
N THR A 34 -17.67 -25.54 -11.39
CA THR A 34 -16.74 -26.55 -10.83
C THR A 34 -16.31 -27.57 -11.88
N ALA A 35 -17.27 -28.12 -12.62
CA ALA A 35 -17.01 -29.09 -13.70
C ALA A 35 -16.16 -28.48 -14.83
N LEU A 36 -16.37 -27.20 -15.19
CA LEU A 36 -15.58 -26.49 -16.20
C LEU A 36 -14.12 -26.27 -15.77
N ASN A 37 -13.86 -26.06 -14.49
CA ASN A 37 -12.50 -25.95 -13.96
C ASN A 37 -11.80 -27.32 -13.79
N THR A 38 -12.55 -28.42 -13.83
CA THR A 38 -12.04 -29.80 -13.74
C THR A 38 -12.27 -30.54 -15.06
N PRO A 39 -11.42 -30.34 -16.09
CA PRO A 39 -11.70 -30.77 -17.47
C PRO A 39 -11.75 -32.29 -17.70
N GLN A 40 -11.51 -33.11 -16.66
CA GLN A 40 -11.65 -34.57 -16.66
C GLN A 40 -12.88 -35.04 -15.85
N SER A 41 -13.73 -34.14 -15.33
CA SER A 41 -14.92 -34.55 -14.56
C SER A 41 -15.98 -35.17 -15.47
N VAL A 42 -16.42 -36.38 -15.09
CA VAL A 42 -17.50 -37.12 -15.76
C VAL A 42 -18.83 -36.35 -15.68
N ASP A 43 -18.97 -35.47 -14.69
CA ASP A 43 -20.19 -34.70 -14.40
C ASP A 43 -20.52 -33.58 -15.40
N LEU A 44 -19.62 -33.15 -16.29
CA LEU A 44 -19.85 -31.97 -17.13
C LEU A 44 -21.16 -32.04 -17.97
N PRO A 45 -21.51 -33.15 -18.66
CA PRO A 45 -22.79 -33.25 -19.37
C PRO A 45 -24.00 -33.17 -18.43
N ALA A 46 -23.91 -33.78 -17.24
CA ALA A 46 -24.97 -33.73 -16.23
C ALA A 46 -25.12 -32.33 -15.61
N ALA A 47 -24.02 -31.59 -15.45
CA ALA A 47 -24.02 -30.21 -14.97
C ALA A 47 -24.61 -29.23 -16.00
N LEU A 48 -24.27 -29.40 -17.29
CA LEU A 48 -24.87 -28.65 -18.41
C LEU A 48 -26.39 -28.89 -18.49
N SER A 49 -26.81 -30.16 -18.48
CA SER A 49 -28.22 -30.56 -18.50
C SER A 49 -29.00 -29.98 -17.32
N ARG A 50 -28.47 -30.08 -16.08
CA ARG A 50 -29.08 -29.49 -14.87
C ARG A 50 -29.15 -27.95 -14.87
N HIS A 51 -28.43 -27.28 -15.77
CA HIS A 51 -28.48 -25.83 -15.97
C HIS A 51 -29.32 -25.44 -17.22
N GLY A 52 -29.91 -26.41 -17.93
CA GLY A 52 -30.62 -26.15 -19.19
C GLY A 52 -29.72 -25.68 -20.34
N VAL A 53 -28.40 -25.88 -20.25
CA VAL A 53 -27.46 -25.49 -21.31
C VAL A 53 -27.31 -26.65 -22.28
N SER A 54 -27.75 -26.47 -23.53
CA SER A 54 -27.58 -27.48 -24.58
C SER A 54 -26.10 -27.68 -24.94
N VAL A 55 -25.75 -28.88 -25.41
CA VAL A 55 -24.36 -29.21 -25.78
C VAL A 55 -23.87 -28.31 -26.91
N ASP A 56 -24.73 -27.91 -27.84
CA ASP A 56 -24.37 -27.02 -28.95
C ASP A 56 -24.22 -25.55 -28.53
N HIS A 57 -25.03 -25.08 -27.59
CA HIS A 57 -24.80 -23.78 -26.95
C HIS A 57 -23.48 -23.77 -26.17
N PHE A 58 -23.14 -24.87 -25.49
CA PHE A 58 -21.82 -25.01 -24.86
C PHE A 58 -20.67 -25.07 -25.89
N ARG A 59 -20.83 -25.79 -27.00
CA ARG A 59 -19.85 -25.85 -28.10
C ARG A 59 -19.56 -24.47 -28.68
N HIS A 60 -20.57 -23.62 -28.83
CA HIS A 60 -20.41 -22.23 -29.31
C HIS A 60 -19.46 -21.40 -28.42
N TRP A 61 -19.55 -21.53 -27.09
CA TRP A 61 -18.68 -20.81 -26.14
C TRP A 61 -17.34 -21.50 -25.84
N ARG A 62 -17.18 -22.78 -26.20
CA ARG A 62 -15.96 -23.57 -25.95
C ARG A 62 -14.65 -22.90 -26.42
N PRO A 63 -14.57 -22.19 -27.57
CA PRO A 63 -13.34 -21.53 -27.99
C PRO A 63 -12.81 -20.49 -26.99
N LEU A 64 -13.70 -19.82 -26.25
CA LEU A 64 -13.33 -18.86 -25.20
C LEU A 64 -12.88 -19.58 -23.91
N ILE A 65 -13.56 -20.67 -23.56
CA ILE A 65 -13.28 -21.49 -22.37
C ILE A 65 -11.89 -22.14 -22.44
N VAL A 66 -11.40 -22.45 -23.64
CA VAL A 66 -10.07 -23.05 -23.88
C VAL A 66 -8.93 -22.05 -23.68
N GLN A 67 -9.13 -20.75 -23.94
CA GLN A 67 -8.05 -19.75 -23.88
C GLN A 67 -7.38 -19.69 -22.50
N SER A 68 -6.07 -19.50 -22.46
CA SER A 68 -5.31 -19.36 -21.20
C SER A 68 -5.45 -17.98 -20.55
N ASN A 69 -5.82 -16.97 -21.33
CA ASN A 69 -5.73 -15.56 -20.98
C ASN A 69 -7.08 -14.84 -21.18
N LEU A 70 -7.42 -13.88 -20.31
CA LEU A 70 -8.71 -13.18 -20.35
C LEU A 70 -8.75 -12.07 -21.41
N SER A 71 -7.65 -11.35 -21.63
CA SER A 71 -7.59 -10.35 -22.72
C SER A 71 -7.90 -11.00 -24.07
N THR A 72 -7.23 -12.10 -24.40
CA THR A 72 -7.50 -12.87 -25.63
C THR A 72 -8.93 -13.41 -25.75
N VAL A 73 -9.66 -13.57 -24.64
CA VAL A 73 -11.10 -13.90 -24.70
C VAL A 73 -11.93 -12.68 -25.07
N VAL A 74 -11.61 -11.52 -24.50
CA VAL A 74 -12.28 -10.24 -24.81
C VAL A 74 -11.98 -9.80 -26.24
N ASP A 75 -10.75 -9.98 -26.74
CA ASP A 75 -10.39 -9.72 -28.15
C ASP A 75 -11.27 -10.53 -29.12
N ILE A 76 -11.48 -11.83 -28.81
CA ILE A 76 -12.35 -12.71 -29.63
C ILE A 76 -13.83 -12.32 -29.47
N MET A 77 -14.26 -11.92 -28.27
CA MET A 77 -15.63 -11.42 -28.05
C MET A 77 -15.90 -10.16 -28.89
N GLN A 78 -15.00 -9.17 -28.86
CA GLN A 78 -15.10 -7.94 -29.63
C GLN A 78 -15.11 -8.20 -31.14
N ARG A 79 -14.22 -9.07 -31.65
CA ARG A 79 -14.20 -9.49 -33.06
C ARG A 79 -15.49 -10.20 -33.49
N ASN A 80 -16.17 -10.87 -32.56
CA ASN A 80 -17.48 -11.49 -32.78
C ASN A 80 -18.67 -10.52 -32.58
N GLY A 81 -18.42 -9.22 -32.40
CA GLY A 81 -19.45 -8.19 -32.21
C GLY A 81 -20.12 -8.20 -30.83
N LEU A 82 -19.52 -8.84 -29.83
CA LEU A 82 -20.03 -8.83 -28.45
C LEU A 82 -19.45 -7.63 -27.69
N VAL A 83 -20.32 -6.74 -27.19
CA VAL A 83 -19.90 -5.60 -26.37
C VAL A 83 -19.41 -6.10 -25.01
N VAL A 84 -18.19 -5.67 -24.64
CA VAL A 84 -17.58 -5.94 -23.33
C VAL A 84 -17.42 -4.66 -22.50
N ASN A 85 -17.23 -3.50 -23.15
CA ASN A 85 -17.06 -2.22 -22.47
C ASN A 85 -18.41 -1.53 -22.24
N PRO A 86 -18.79 -1.14 -21.00
CA PRO A 86 -20.06 -0.47 -20.73
C PRO A 86 -20.25 0.87 -21.48
N SER A 87 -19.18 1.55 -21.92
CA SER A 87 -19.29 2.78 -22.73
C SER A 87 -19.83 2.54 -24.15
N GLN A 88 -19.70 1.32 -24.68
CA GLN A 88 -20.07 0.94 -26.05
C GLN A 88 -21.49 0.33 -26.13
N SER A 89 -22.36 0.71 -25.19
CA SER A 89 -23.72 0.15 -25.01
C SER A 89 -24.65 0.45 -26.20
N SER A 90 -24.60 -0.41 -27.21
CA SER A 90 -25.49 -0.38 -28.38
C SER A 90 -26.60 -1.42 -28.23
N TYR A 91 -27.85 -0.96 -28.31
CA TYR A 91 -29.04 -1.69 -27.82
C TYR A 91 -29.48 -2.93 -28.63
N ASN A 92 -28.74 -3.32 -29.67
CA ASN A 92 -29.16 -4.31 -30.67
C ASN A 92 -28.31 -5.61 -30.66
N LEU A 93 -27.82 -6.03 -29.49
CA LEU A 93 -27.10 -7.30 -29.36
C LEU A 93 -28.05 -8.51 -29.50
N LYS A 94 -27.92 -9.23 -30.62
CA LYS A 94 -28.66 -10.46 -30.92
C LYS A 94 -28.36 -11.62 -29.94
N TYR A 95 -27.26 -11.55 -29.19
CA TYR A 95 -26.84 -12.55 -28.22
C TYR A 95 -26.28 -11.91 -26.95
N HIS A 96 -26.82 -12.27 -25.79
CA HIS A 96 -26.23 -11.94 -24.49
C HIS A 96 -25.21 -13.01 -24.06
N ILE A 97 -24.14 -12.59 -23.38
CA ILE A 97 -23.12 -13.50 -22.85
C ILE A 97 -23.72 -14.27 -21.65
N PRO A 98 -23.63 -15.61 -21.58
CA PRO A 98 -24.20 -16.36 -20.46
C PRO A 98 -23.49 -16.08 -19.13
N SER A 99 -24.28 -15.86 -18.07
CA SER A 99 -23.78 -15.60 -16.71
C SER A 99 -22.80 -16.66 -16.18
N TRP A 100 -22.99 -17.94 -16.53
CA TRP A 100 -22.09 -19.03 -16.12
C TRP A 100 -20.70 -18.90 -16.78
N LEU A 101 -20.64 -18.35 -18.00
CA LEU A 101 -19.39 -18.13 -18.73
C LEU A 101 -18.63 -16.95 -18.12
N VAL A 102 -19.30 -15.82 -17.90
CA VAL A 102 -18.69 -14.61 -17.30
C VAL A 102 -18.11 -14.93 -15.92
N LEU A 103 -18.87 -15.64 -15.06
CA LEU A 103 -18.39 -16.11 -13.76
C LEU A 103 -17.14 -17.02 -13.89
N TYR A 104 -17.16 -18.01 -14.78
CA TYR A 104 -16.01 -18.91 -14.98
C TYR A 104 -14.77 -18.16 -15.51
N LEU A 105 -14.95 -17.23 -16.45
CA LEU A 105 -13.86 -16.41 -17.01
C LEU A 105 -13.20 -15.57 -15.92
N ILE A 106 -13.97 -14.82 -15.13
CA ILE A 106 -13.45 -13.96 -14.06
C ILE A 106 -12.83 -14.83 -12.94
N ALA A 107 -13.49 -15.91 -12.52
CA ALA A 107 -13.00 -16.77 -11.45
C ALA A 107 -11.69 -17.52 -11.79
N PHE A 108 -11.43 -17.88 -13.06
CA PHE A 108 -10.33 -18.78 -13.42
C PHE A 108 -9.39 -18.32 -14.56
N LYS A 109 -9.71 -17.27 -15.33
CA LYS A 109 -8.86 -16.74 -16.44
C LYS A 109 -8.13 -15.44 -16.13
N ILE A 110 -8.34 -14.86 -14.94
CA ILE A 110 -7.49 -13.78 -14.43
C ILE A 110 -6.07 -14.32 -14.15
N ARG A 111 -5.06 -13.84 -14.88
CA ARG A 111 -3.68 -14.38 -14.86
C ARG A 111 -2.61 -13.31 -14.71
N THR A 112 -2.76 -12.17 -15.39
CA THR A 112 -1.97 -10.95 -15.18
C THR A 112 -2.77 -9.89 -14.42
N HIS A 113 -2.15 -8.75 -14.11
CA HIS A 113 -2.86 -7.59 -13.56
C HIS A 113 -3.79 -6.95 -14.59
N ASP A 114 -3.40 -6.91 -15.86
CA ASP A 114 -4.20 -6.39 -17.01
C ASP A 114 -5.53 -7.15 -17.13
N ASN A 115 -5.50 -8.47 -16.91
CA ASN A 115 -6.72 -9.28 -16.88
C ASN A 115 -7.65 -8.87 -15.74
N ALA A 116 -7.12 -8.41 -14.60
CA ALA A 116 -7.93 -8.01 -13.46
C ALA A 116 -8.47 -6.57 -13.64
N PHE A 117 -7.65 -5.68 -14.21
CA PHE A 117 -8.00 -4.29 -14.53
C PHE A 117 -7.27 -3.84 -15.80
N PRO A 118 -7.98 -3.30 -16.81
CA PRO A 118 -9.42 -3.03 -16.84
C PRO A 118 -10.27 -4.28 -17.14
N VAL A 119 -9.72 -5.32 -17.78
CA VAL A 119 -10.50 -6.31 -18.56
C VAL A 119 -11.59 -7.04 -17.77
N ALA A 120 -11.29 -7.64 -16.60
CA ALA A 120 -12.30 -8.30 -15.78
C ALA A 120 -13.27 -7.33 -15.09
N LEU A 121 -12.83 -6.09 -14.84
CA LEU A 121 -13.67 -5.07 -14.21
C LEU A 121 -14.75 -4.60 -15.18
N ASP A 122 -14.38 -4.30 -16.42
CA ASP A 122 -15.33 -3.87 -17.46
C ASP A 122 -16.28 -4.99 -17.85
N LEU A 123 -15.77 -6.23 -18.00
CA LEU A 123 -16.60 -7.43 -18.24
C LEU A 123 -17.58 -7.70 -17.07
N ALA A 124 -17.21 -7.38 -15.84
CA ALA A 124 -18.13 -7.47 -14.70
C ALA A 124 -19.18 -6.37 -14.74
N TYR A 125 -18.81 -5.11 -15.01
CA TYR A 125 -19.73 -3.98 -15.04
C TYR A 125 -20.70 -3.99 -16.23
N SER A 126 -20.28 -4.43 -17.42
CA SER A 126 -21.17 -4.58 -18.57
C SER A 126 -22.17 -5.73 -18.38
N HIS A 127 -21.78 -6.80 -17.69
CA HIS A 127 -22.67 -7.93 -17.41
C HIS A 127 -23.60 -7.71 -16.20
N LEU A 128 -23.20 -6.90 -15.22
CA LEU A 128 -23.94 -6.71 -13.95
C LEU A 128 -25.43 -6.36 -14.11
N PRO A 129 -25.88 -5.49 -15.05
CA PRO A 129 -27.30 -5.17 -15.22
C PRO A 129 -28.14 -6.31 -15.81
N VAL A 130 -27.51 -7.23 -16.54
CA VAL A 130 -28.15 -8.39 -17.21
C VAL A 130 -28.02 -9.66 -16.35
N ALA A 131 -27.08 -9.69 -15.41
CA ALA A 131 -26.89 -10.79 -14.47
C ALA A 131 -28.12 -10.98 -13.56
N PRO A 132 -28.63 -12.21 -13.40
CA PRO A 132 -29.65 -12.52 -12.38
C PRO A 132 -29.18 -12.14 -10.97
N ILE A 133 -30.09 -11.74 -10.09
CA ILE A 133 -29.77 -11.29 -8.71
C ILE A 133 -28.81 -12.24 -7.96
N PRO A 134 -28.97 -13.58 -7.98
CA PRO A 134 -28.04 -14.50 -7.30
C PRO A 134 -26.62 -14.56 -7.89
N VAL A 135 -26.42 -14.04 -9.11
CA VAL A 135 -25.13 -13.96 -9.80
C VAL A 135 -24.43 -12.62 -9.53
N GLN A 136 -25.17 -11.52 -9.35
CA GLN A 136 -24.63 -10.16 -9.24
C GLN A 136 -23.58 -10.04 -8.12
N ALA A 137 -23.88 -10.54 -6.93
CA ALA A 137 -22.97 -10.45 -5.79
C ALA A 137 -21.74 -11.37 -5.90
N PRO A 138 -21.86 -12.68 -6.26
CA PRO A 138 -20.71 -13.52 -6.60
C PRO A 138 -19.82 -12.96 -7.72
N LEU A 139 -20.41 -12.35 -8.76
CA LEU A 139 -19.66 -11.70 -9.85
C LEU A 139 -18.72 -10.62 -9.31
N LEU A 140 -19.25 -9.69 -8.50
CA LEU A 140 -18.47 -8.65 -7.85
C LEU A 140 -17.39 -9.24 -6.91
N ILE A 141 -17.70 -10.31 -6.17
CA ILE A 141 -16.75 -11.00 -5.28
C ILE A 141 -15.60 -11.66 -6.05
N PHE A 142 -15.86 -12.32 -7.18
CA PHE A 142 -14.79 -12.93 -7.99
C PHE A 142 -13.91 -11.87 -8.67
N THR A 143 -14.49 -10.77 -9.16
CA THR A 143 -13.72 -9.64 -9.70
C THR A 143 -12.85 -9.01 -8.61
N LEU A 144 -13.41 -8.80 -7.41
CA LEU A 144 -12.68 -8.26 -6.25
C LEU A 144 -11.54 -9.18 -5.81
N LEU A 145 -11.76 -10.51 -5.80
CA LEU A 145 -10.72 -11.51 -5.54
C LEU A 145 -9.59 -11.46 -6.59
N GLY A 146 -9.94 -11.16 -7.85
CA GLY A 146 -9.00 -10.89 -8.94
C GLY A 146 -8.15 -9.63 -8.69
N LEU A 147 -8.78 -8.50 -8.37
CA LEU A 147 -8.09 -7.23 -8.05
C LEU A 147 -7.20 -7.35 -6.81
N ALA A 148 -7.74 -7.92 -5.73
CA ALA A 148 -7.04 -8.10 -4.46
C ALA A 148 -5.74 -8.91 -4.65
N ARG A 149 -5.77 -9.97 -5.48
CA ARG A 149 -4.60 -10.79 -5.81
C ARG A 149 -3.43 -9.98 -6.38
N PHE A 150 -3.70 -8.90 -7.10
CA PHE A 150 -2.71 -7.99 -7.70
C PHE A 150 -2.58 -6.65 -6.97
N ASN A 151 -3.18 -6.52 -5.78
CA ASN A 151 -3.09 -5.33 -4.95
C ASN A 151 -3.65 -4.04 -5.58
N LEU A 152 -4.67 -4.18 -6.46
CA LEU A 152 -5.26 -3.09 -7.23
C LEU A 152 -6.31 -2.32 -6.39
N VAL A 153 -5.86 -1.66 -5.32
CA VAL A 153 -6.72 -1.09 -4.26
C VAL A 153 -7.73 -0.06 -4.80
N VAL A 154 -7.36 0.80 -5.74
CA VAL A 154 -8.23 1.86 -6.29
C VAL A 154 -9.53 1.29 -6.89
N PRO A 155 -9.51 0.38 -7.90
CA PRO A 155 -10.74 -0.22 -8.42
C PRO A 155 -11.47 -1.15 -7.42
N MET A 156 -10.81 -1.63 -6.35
CA MET A 156 -11.47 -2.41 -5.30
C MET A 156 -12.51 -1.58 -4.53
N HIS A 157 -12.27 -0.29 -4.30
CA HIS A 157 -13.24 0.60 -3.65
C HIS A 157 -14.54 0.69 -4.46
N ARG A 158 -14.44 0.96 -5.77
CA ARG A 158 -15.59 1.07 -6.69
C ARG A 158 -16.44 -0.21 -6.70
N LEU A 159 -15.81 -1.39 -6.68
CA LEU A 159 -16.52 -2.67 -6.55
C LEU A 159 -17.22 -2.83 -5.20
N VAL A 160 -16.59 -2.43 -4.10
CA VAL A 160 -17.20 -2.50 -2.75
C VAL A 160 -18.41 -1.59 -2.66
N ASP A 161 -18.32 -0.36 -3.14
CA ASP A 161 -19.46 0.57 -3.15
C ASP A 161 -20.61 0.03 -4.02
N THR A 162 -20.29 -0.52 -5.20
CA THR A 162 -21.26 -1.22 -6.05
C THR A 162 -21.93 -2.38 -5.32
N PHE A 163 -21.15 -3.21 -4.63
CA PHE A 163 -21.65 -4.35 -3.86
C PHE A 163 -22.57 -3.93 -2.70
N LEU A 164 -22.21 -2.88 -1.96
CA LEU A 164 -23.01 -2.39 -0.83
C LEU A 164 -24.39 -1.86 -1.26
N LEU A 165 -24.49 -1.35 -2.49
CA LEU A 165 -25.71 -0.90 -3.18
C LEU A 165 -26.48 -2.03 -3.89
N THR A 166 -25.87 -3.20 -4.10
CA THR A 166 -26.48 -4.33 -4.83
C THR A 166 -27.50 -5.07 -3.95
N ASN A 167 -28.61 -5.52 -4.56
CA ASN A 167 -29.59 -6.37 -3.87
C ASN A 167 -29.05 -7.79 -3.70
N LEU A 168 -29.11 -8.33 -2.48
CA LEU A 168 -28.51 -9.62 -2.11
C LEU A 168 -29.60 -10.60 -1.65
N ASP A 169 -29.65 -11.80 -2.23
CA ASP A 169 -30.51 -12.91 -1.76
C ASP A 169 -29.92 -13.59 -0.50
N HIS A 170 -28.60 -13.76 -0.45
CA HIS A 170 -27.88 -14.32 0.70
C HIS A 170 -26.87 -13.31 1.31
N PRO A 171 -27.35 -12.21 1.93
CA PRO A 171 -26.50 -11.10 2.37
C PRO A 171 -25.38 -11.54 3.32
N GLN A 172 -25.67 -12.32 4.38
CA GLN A 172 -24.65 -12.74 5.34
C GLN A 172 -23.52 -13.56 4.67
N LEU A 173 -23.86 -14.47 3.76
CA LEU A 173 -22.90 -15.28 3.01
C LEU A 173 -21.99 -14.39 2.15
N TYR A 174 -22.58 -13.51 1.34
CA TYR A 174 -21.83 -12.69 0.41
C TYR A 174 -20.95 -11.64 1.10
N PHE A 175 -21.43 -11.01 2.18
CA PHE A 175 -20.60 -10.12 2.99
C PHE A 175 -19.40 -10.85 3.59
N ASN A 176 -19.59 -12.08 4.10
CA ASN A 176 -18.48 -12.90 4.60
C ASN A 176 -17.48 -13.27 3.48
N LEU A 177 -17.95 -13.68 2.30
CA LEU A 177 -17.09 -13.97 1.16
C LEU A 177 -16.35 -12.73 0.62
N LEU A 178 -17.00 -11.56 0.57
CA LEU A 178 -16.38 -10.28 0.19
C LEU A 178 -15.21 -9.94 1.12
N LEU A 179 -15.41 -10.08 2.43
CA LEU A 179 -14.37 -9.89 3.45
C LEU A 179 -13.21 -10.89 3.31
N GLN A 180 -13.51 -12.16 3.01
CA GLN A 180 -12.50 -13.18 2.71
C GLN A 180 -11.73 -12.91 1.40
N ALA A 181 -12.35 -12.25 0.41
CA ALA A 181 -11.67 -11.80 -0.80
C ALA A 181 -10.72 -10.63 -0.53
N LEU A 182 -11.16 -9.63 0.26
CA LEU A 182 -10.29 -8.52 0.70
C LEU A 182 -9.10 -9.00 1.54
N ALA A 183 -9.31 -10.01 2.40
CA ALA A 183 -8.25 -10.69 3.16
C ALA A 183 -7.22 -11.45 2.29
N CYS A 184 -7.46 -11.61 0.99
CA CYS A 184 -6.49 -12.20 0.06
C CYS A 184 -5.51 -11.17 -0.53
N THR A 185 -5.67 -9.87 -0.23
CA THR A 185 -4.74 -8.80 -0.64
C THR A 185 -3.31 -9.07 -0.12
N PRO A 186 -2.25 -8.98 -0.96
CA PRO A 186 -0.91 -9.42 -0.57
C PRO A 186 -0.14 -8.41 0.28
N THR A 187 -0.48 -7.11 0.22
CA THR A 187 0.12 -6.05 1.04
C THR A 187 -0.89 -5.48 2.04
N ARG A 188 -0.37 -4.87 3.12
CA ARG A 188 -1.17 -4.14 4.11
C ARG A 188 -1.27 -2.69 3.70
N THR A 189 -2.47 -2.18 3.46
CA THR A 189 -2.75 -0.75 3.32
C THR A 189 -3.73 -0.30 4.41
N VAL A 190 -3.71 0.99 4.75
CA VAL A 190 -4.71 1.56 5.67
C VAL A 190 -6.07 1.63 4.97
N ASP A 191 -6.10 1.94 3.68
CA ASP A 191 -7.33 2.13 2.91
C ASP A 191 -8.15 0.85 2.74
N THR A 192 -7.52 -0.31 2.52
CA THR A 192 -8.25 -1.59 2.45
C THR A 192 -8.74 -2.03 3.84
N ALA A 193 -8.03 -1.68 4.92
CA ALA A 193 -8.52 -1.89 6.29
C ALA A 193 -9.73 -0.99 6.60
N ASN A 194 -9.68 0.31 6.24
CA ASN A 194 -10.80 1.24 6.35
C ASN A 194 -12.02 0.78 5.53
N THR A 195 -11.78 0.18 4.36
CA THR A 195 -12.81 -0.42 3.51
C THR A 195 -13.48 -1.60 4.22
N VAL A 196 -12.70 -2.48 4.87
CA VAL A 196 -13.24 -3.57 5.69
C VAL A 196 -14.01 -3.05 6.91
N VAL A 197 -13.51 -2.04 7.64
CA VAL A 197 -14.26 -1.41 8.75
C VAL A 197 -15.59 -0.83 8.24
N THR A 198 -15.60 -0.22 7.06
CA THR A 198 -16.83 0.28 6.41
C THR A 198 -17.81 -0.85 6.09
N ILE A 199 -17.35 -1.96 5.49
CA ILE A 199 -18.17 -3.14 5.20
C ILE A 199 -18.72 -3.74 6.51
N LEU A 200 -17.91 -3.84 7.56
CA LEU A 200 -18.29 -4.37 8.86
C LEU A 200 -19.33 -3.50 9.57
N ARG A 201 -19.18 -2.18 9.55
CA ARG A 201 -20.21 -1.22 10.01
C ARG A 201 -21.52 -1.39 9.24
N ARG A 202 -21.47 -1.66 7.92
CA ARG A 202 -22.66 -1.99 7.12
C ARG A 202 -23.23 -3.38 7.43
N MET A 203 -22.44 -4.34 7.94
CA MET A 203 -22.94 -5.61 8.48
C MET A 203 -23.64 -5.43 9.84
N ASP A 204 -23.06 -4.62 10.74
CA ASP A 204 -23.67 -4.30 12.06
C ASP A 204 -25.04 -3.65 11.87
N ALA A 205 -25.13 -2.63 11.00
CA ALA A 205 -26.38 -1.96 10.66
C ALA A 205 -27.42 -2.86 9.95
N ARG A 206 -27.02 -4.05 9.47
CA ARG A 206 -27.89 -5.10 8.90
C ARG A 206 -28.00 -6.33 9.80
N GLN A 207 -27.47 -6.28 11.04
CA GLN A 207 -27.41 -7.37 12.03
C GLN A 207 -26.83 -8.70 11.50
N LEU A 208 -25.95 -8.64 10.49
CA LEU A 208 -25.34 -9.82 9.86
C LEU A 208 -24.15 -10.31 10.70
N LYS A 209 -24.13 -11.59 11.09
CA LYS A 209 -23.01 -12.17 11.87
C LYS A 209 -21.81 -12.55 11.00
N LEU A 210 -20.60 -12.46 11.55
CA LEU A 210 -19.40 -13.01 10.92
C LEU A 210 -19.33 -14.53 11.12
N THR A 211 -18.69 -15.22 10.17
CA THR A 211 -18.33 -16.64 10.31
C THR A 211 -16.94 -16.77 10.92
N PRO A 212 -16.63 -17.84 11.69
CA PRO A 212 -15.29 -18.10 12.21
C PRO A 212 -14.20 -18.04 11.12
N THR A 213 -14.48 -18.62 9.95
CA THR A 213 -13.60 -18.58 8.78
C THR A 213 -13.32 -17.17 8.23
N THR A 214 -14.20 -16.20 8.48
CA THR A 214 -13.96 -14.79 8.16
C THR A 214 -13.15 -14.10 9.24
N TYR A 215 -13.33 -14.44 10.52
CA TYR A 215 -12.43 -13.99 11.59
C TYR A 215 -11.00 -14.50 11.35
N ASP A 216 -10.79 -15.79 11.08
CA ASP A 216 -9.49 -16.38 10.69
C ASP A 216 -8.85 -15.70 9.48
N ALA A 217 -9.67 -15.31 8.49
CA ALA A 217 -9.20 -14.62 7.28
C ALA A 217 -8.81 -13.16 7.56
N LEU A 218 -9.66 -12.40 8.24
CA LEU A 218 -9.42 -10.99 8.54
C LEU A 218 -8.28 -10.80 9.57
N LEU A 219 -8.16 -11.69 10.55
CA LEU A 219 -7.09 -11.70 11.57
C LEU A 219 -5.75 -12.22 11.03
N ASN A 220 -5.65 -12.56 9.74
CA ASN A 220 -4.43 -13.07 9.12
C ASN A 220 -3.36 -11.97 8.95
N ASP A 221 -2.08 -12.34 9.15
CA ASP A 221 -0.93 -11.44 9.41
C ASP A 221 -0.82 -10.22 8.47
N ARG A 222 -1.18 -10.41 7.20
CA ARG A 222 -0.98 -9.46 6.11
C ARG A 222 -2.04 -8.36 6.03
N PHE A 223 -3.18 -8.53 6.69
CA PHE A 223 -4.33 -7.65 6.52
C PHE A 223 -4.57 -6.71 7.71
N VAL A 224 -4.16 -7.11 8.91
CA VAL A 224 -4.65 -6.50 10.15
C VAL A 224 -4.01 -5.15 10.47
N THR A 225 -4.85 -4.14 10.79
CA THR A 225 -4.49 -2.92 11.50
C THR A 225 -4.95 -2.96 12.96
N LEU A 226 -4.36 -2.15 13.84
CA LEU A 226 -4.77 -2.09 15.26
C LEU A 226 -6.25 -1.72 15.41
N GLN A 227 -6.73 -0.72 14.67
CA GLN A 227 -8.14 -0.32 14.65
C GLN A 227 -9.08 -1.47 14.26
N LEU A 228 -8.77 -2.20 13.18
CA LEU A 228 -9.53 -3.38 12.78
C LEU A 228 -9.46 -4.50 13.85
N THR A 229 -8.35 -4.59 14.59
CA THR A 229 -8.16 -5.55 15.68
C THR A 229 -9.05 -5.26 16.88
N LYS A 230 -9.11 -3.99 17.33
CA LYS A 230 -10.05 -3.51 18.35
C LYS A 230 -11.47 -3.93 17.94
N TYR A 231 -11.93 -3.39 16.81
CA TYR A 231 -13.29 -3.57 16.33
C TYR A 231 -13.69 -5.05 16.16
N LEU A 232 -12.81 -5.90 15.60
CA LEU A 232 -13.11 -7.34 15.48
C LEU A 232 -13.22 -8.05 16.84
N ARG A 233 -12.45 -7.62 17.85
CA ARG A 233 -12.51 -8.16 19.23
C ARG A 233 -13.77 -7.72 19.97
N GLU A 234 -14.11 -6.43 19.92
CA GLU A 234 -15.39 -5.94 20.45
C GLU A 234 -16.56 -6.68 19.79
N ARG A 235 -16.50 -6.86 18.46
CA ARG A 235 -17.51 -7.60 17.70
C ARG A 235 -17.58 -9.08 18.02
N MET A 236 -16.45 -9.79 18.19
CA MET A 236 -16.46 -11.19 18.65
C MET A 236 -17.16 -11.32 20.01
N THR A 237 -16.90 -10.38 20.92
CA THR A 237 -17.52 -10.32 22.25
C THR A 237 -19.04 -10.10 22.14
N ARG A 238 -19.47 -9.11 21.33
CA ARG A 238 -20.87 -8.78 21.05
C ARG A 238 -21.63 -9.93 20.37
N GLU A 239 -21.00 -10.60 19.40
CA GLU A 239 -21.54 -11.79 18.73
C GLU A 239 -21.43 -13.09 19.58
N ARG A 240 -20.88 -13.00 20.82
CA ARG A 240 -20.62 -14.12 21.75
C ARG A 240 -19.82 -15.27 21.14
N THR A 241 -18.91 -14.96 20.22
CA THR A 241 -18.03 -15.94 19.58
C THR A 241 -16.77 -16.11 20.42
N VAL A 242 -16.53 -17.32 20.94
CA VAL A 242 -15.33 -17.64 21.72
C VAL A 242 -14.07 -17.54 20.83
N PRO A 243 -13.00 -16.82 21.26
CA PRO A 243 -11.77 -16.74 20.47
C PRO A 243 -11.03 -18.09 20.47
N THR A 244 -10.57 -18.51 19.29
CA THR A 244 -9.69 -19.67 19.14
C THR A 244 -8.26 -19.32 19.57
N ALA A 245 -7.41 -20.32 19.83
CA ALA A 245 -5.98 -20.08 20.06
C ALA A 245 -5.33 -19.30 18.89
N ALA A 246 -5.76 -19.54 17.64
CA ALA A 246 -5.30 -18.79 16.47
C ALA A 246 -5.77 -17.32 16.47
N HIS A 247 -7.00 -17.03 16.93
CA HIS A 247 -7.45 -15.65 17.13
C HIS A 247 -6.62 -14.97 18.24
N LEU A 248 -6.34 -15.66 19.35
CA LEU A 248 -5.52 -15.12 20.44
C LEU A 248 -4.07 -14.89 20.02
N GLU A 249 -3.45 -15.78 19.24
CA GLU A 249 -2.14 -15.57 18.60
C GLU A 249 -2.16 -14.32 17.70
N ALA A 250 -3.23 -14.14 16.93
CA ALA A 250 -3.38 -12.98 16.04
C ALA A 250 -3.54 -11.67 16.81
N TYR A 251 -4.35 -11.66 17.89
CA TYR A 251 -4.48 -10.51 18.79
C TYR A 251 -3.14 -10.18 19.45
N LEU A 252 -2.49 -11.18 20.07
CA LEU A 252 -1.14 -11.05 20.64
C LEU A 252 -0.18 -10.42 19.64
N ARG A 253 -0.05 -10.98 18.43
CA ARG A 253 0.84 -10.46 17.37
C ARG A 253 0.58 -8.99 17.03
N VAL A 254 -0.67 -8.53 16.99
CA VAL A 254 -0.97 -7.15 16.54
C VAL A 254 -0.80 -6.14 17.66
N PHE A 255 -1.35 -6.41 18.86
CA PHE A 255 -1.16 -5.53 20.02
C PHE A 255 0.32 -5.44 20.42
N SER A 256 1.06 -6.55 20.30
CA SER A 256 2.50 -6.56 20.58
C SER A 256 3.29 -5.75 19.53
N ARG A 257 2.99 -5.86 18.24
CA ARG A 257 3.56 -4.97 17.18
C ARG A 257 3.20 -3.48 17.32
N SER A 258 2.27 -3.10 18.20
CA SER A 258 1.83 -1.72 18.40
C SER A 258 2.14 -1.18 19.80
N GLY A 259 3.14 -1.73 20.50
CA GLY A 259 3.56 -1.27 21.83
C GLY A 259 2.53 -1.50 22.96
N ALA A 260 1.42 -2.18 22.70
CA ALA A 260 0.34 -2.38 23.68
C ALA A 260 0.64 -3.58 24.61
N ILE A 261 1.80 -3.53 25.28
CA ILE A 261 2.45 -4.65 26.00
C ILE A 261 1.54 -5.28 27.06
N HIS A 262 0.76 -4.47 27.79
CA HIS A 262 -0.19 -4.99 28.80
C HIS A 262 -1.24 -5.91 28.16
N LYS A 263 -1.94 -5.43 27.13
CA LYS A 263 -2.95 -6.23 26.40
C LYS A 263 -2.31 -7.46 25.74
N ALA A 264 -1.08 -7.35 25.23
CA ALA A 264 -0.32 -8.49 24.72
C ALA A 264 -0.04 -9.56 25.80
N HIS A 265 0.31 -9.16 27.02
CA HIS A 265 0.52 -10.06 28.16
C HIS A 265 -0.78 -10.79 28.54
N ASP A 266 -1.93 -10.10 28.49
CA ASP A 266 -3.24 -10.71 28.78
C ASP A 266 -3.60 -11.81 27.77
N TYR A 267 -3.37 -11.58 26.46
CA TYR A 267 -3.56 -12.63 25.45
C TYR A 267 -2.57 -13.79 25.61
N LEU A 268 -1.33 -13.54 26.05
CA LEU A 268 -0.37 -14.61 26.34
C LEU A 268 -0.86 -15.50 27.50
N HIS A 269 -1.47 -14.92 28.54
CA HIS A 269 -2.10 -15.71 29.61
C HIS A 269 -3.39 -16.41 29.16
N ALA A 270 -4.18 -15.80 28.28
CA ALA A 270 -5.33 -16.46 27.67
C ALA A 270 -4.90 -17.69 26.85
N ILE A 271 -3.84 -17.58 26.02
CA ILE A 271 -3.26 -18.71 25.28
C ILE A 271 -2.78 -19.79 26.26
N ARG A 272 -2.08 -19.43 27.35
CA ARG A 272 -1.64 -20.39 28.39
C ARG A 272 -2.79 -21.11 29.10
N ARG A 273 -3.99 -20.52 29.17
CA ARG A 273 -5.20 -21.16 29.71
C ARG A 273 -5.94 -22.03 28.69
N HIS A 274 -5.87 -21.68 27.40
CA HIS A 274 -6.45 -22.47 26.30
C HIS A 274 -5.54 -23.60 25.80
N SER A 275 -4.24 -23.53 26.09
CA SER A 275 -3.26 -24.57 25.75
C SER A 275 -3.29 -25.66 26.81
N GLU A 276 -4.22 -26.60 26.67
CA GLU A 276 -4.05 -27.92 27.29
C GLU A 276 -2.72 -28.55 26.84
N PRO A 277 -2.10 -29.43 27.63
CA PRO A 277 -0.79 -30.02 27.33
C PRO A 277 -0.87 -30.99 26.13
N ALA A 278 -0.82 -30.43 24.92
CA ALA A 278 -0.83 -31.16 23.67
C ALA A 278 0.38 -32.10 23.57
N THR A 279 0.14 -33.33 23.13
CA THR A 279 1.17 -34.37 23.04
C THR A 279 2.16 -34.19 21.88
N ASP A 280 1.94 -33.21 20.99
CA ASP A 280 2.81 -32.89 19.86
C ASP A 280 3.57 -31.57 20.11
N VAL A 281 4.83 -31.70 20.50
CA VAL A 281 5.74 -30.59 20.82
C VAL A 281 5.99 -29.68 19.61
N ALA A 282 5.87 -30.18 18.37
CA ALA A 282 6.15 -29.39 17.16
C ALA A 282 5.02 -28.42 16.79
N ALA A 283 3.83 -28.59 17.38
CA ALA A 283 2.63 -27.82 17.06
C ALA A 283 2.21 -26.81 18.14
N ASP A 284 2.96 -26.73 19.25
CA ASP A 284 2.57 -25.97 20.45
C ASP A 284 2.33 -24.45 20.17
N PRO A 285 1.09 -23.94 20.31
CA PRO A 285 0.81 -22.51 20.15
C PRO A 285 1.47 -21.66 21.24
N LEU A 286 1.75 -22.21 22.44
CA LEU A 286 2.44 -21.48 23.50
C LEU A 286 3.89 -21.14 23.09
N HIS A 287 4.60 -22.05 22.41
CA HIS A 287 5.91 -21.75 21.85
C HIS A 287 5.88 -20.55 20.88
N ARG A 288 4.91 -20.54 19.96
CA ARG A 288 4.74 -19.42 19.02
C ARG A 288 4.34 -18.13 19.74
N ALA A 289 3.45 -18.21 20.72
CA ALA A 289 3.01 -17.07 21.52
C ALA A 289 4.16 -16.44 22.32
N ASN A 290 5.00 -17.24 23.00
CA ASN A 290 6.20 -16.77 23.69
C ASN A 290 7.17 -16.07 22.70
N THR A 291 7.34 -16.64 21.50
CA THR A 291 8.20 -16.11 20.43
C THR A 291 7.68 -14.79 19.84
N LEU A 292 6.35 -14.63 19.71
CA LEU A 292 5.66 -13.40 19.30
C LEU A 292 5.74 -12.31 20.38
N PHE A 293 5.51 -12.66 21.64
CA PHE A 293 5.57 -11.73 22.77
C PHE A 293 6.99 -11.16 22.98
N LEU A 294 8.03 -11.98 22.77
CA LEU A 294 9.42 -11.53 22.78
C LEU A 294 9.75 -10.53 21.67
N ALA A 295 9.28 -10.76 20.44
CA ALA A 295 9.60 -9.93 19.26
C ALA A 295 9.01 -8.50 19.30
N ALA A 296 8.33 -8.17 20.39
CA ALA A 296 7.57 -6.96 20.67
C ALA A 296 7.87 -6.36 22.06
N GLN A 297 8.87 -6.88 22.76
CA GLN A 297 9.52 -6.13 23.83
C GLN A 297 10.46 -5.12 23.17
N ASP A 298 10.16 -3.83 23.27
CA ASP A 298 11.05 -2.78 22.77
C ASP A 298 12.30 -2.63 23.68
N ASP A 299 12.17 -3.01 24.96
CA ASP A 299 13.27 -3.07 25.92
C ASP A 299 13.97 -4.45 25.95
N ARG A 300 15.30 -4.43 25.76
CA ARG A 300 16.19 -5.58 25.89
C ARG A 300 16.14 -6.21 27.30
N ALA A 301 16.09 -5.41 28.37
CA ALA A 301 16.12 -5.96 29.73
C ALA A 301 14.85 -6.80 29.99
N SER A 302 13.69 -6.31 29.59
CA SER A 302 12.40 -7.01 29.66
C SER A 302 12.39 -8.28 28.81
N ALA A 303 12.92 -8.24 27.58
CA ALA A 303 13.05 -9.43 26.72
C ALA A 303 13.93 -10.53 27.35
N PHE A 304 15.13 -10.18 27.83
CA PHE A 304 16.04 -11.15 28.45
C PHE A 304 15.57 -11.60 29.84
N ASN A 305 14.83 -10.78 30.58
CA ASN A 305 14.18 -11.19 31.83
C ASN A 305 12.99 -12.12 31.56
N PHE A 306 12.26 -11.97 30.45
CA PHE A 306 11.25 -12.94 30.02
C PHE A 306 11.89 -14.28 29.62
N LEU A 307 13.01 -14.28 28.86
CA LEU A 307 13.80 -15.51 28.62
C LEU A 307 14.20 -16.21 29.92
N ARG A 308 14.79 -15.47 30.87
CA ARG A 308 15.21 -16.01 32.18
C ARG A 308 14.03 -16.60 32.95
N LYS A 309 12.86 -15.97 32.91
CA LYS A 309 11.63 -16.51 33.51
C LYS A 309 11.18 -17.80 32.83
N LEU A 310 11.21 -17.90 31.49
CA LEU A 310 10.90 -19.15 30.78
C LEU A 310 11.85 -20.29 31.15
N LEU A 311 13.16 -20.01 31.24
CA LEU A 311 14.19 -20.97 31.66
C LEU A 311 13.99 -21.42 33.12
N ALA A 312 13.77 -20.49 34.05
CA ALA A 312 13.49 -20.82 35.45
C ALA A 312 12.18 -21.62 35.61
N SER A 313 11.16 -21.34 34.78
CA SER A 313 9.92 -22.11 34.77
C SER A 313 10.12 -23.54 34.27
N SER A 314 10.98 -23.79 33.28
CA SER A 314 11.27 -25.17 32.86
C SER A 314 12.07 -25.94 33.93
N GLU A 315 13.07 -25.31 34.54
CA GLU A 315 13.83 -25.90 35.66
C GLU A 315 12.94 -26.24 36.87
N SER A 316 11.94 -25.40 37.17
CA SER A 316 10.97 -25.69 38.25
C SER A 316 9.98 -26.82 37.94
N SER A 317 9.70 -27.10 36.67
CA SER A 317 8.79 -28.19 36.26
C SER A 317 9.47 -29.56 36.26
N ASP A 318 10.79 -29.60 36.07
CA ASP A 318 11.61 -30.81 36.17
C ASP A 318 11.97 -31.16 37.64
N ALA A 319 11.67 -30.27 38.60
CA ALA A 319 11.85 -30.55 40.02
C ALA A 319 10.96 -31.75 40.43
N PRO A 320 11.53 -32.87 40.92
CA PRO A 320 10.75 -34.06 41.17
C PRO A 320 9.71 -33.79 42.26
N VAL A 321 8.43 -33.83 41.88
CA VAL A 321 7.28 -33.59 42.78
C VAL A 321 7.54 -34.32 44.10
N PRO A 322 7.67 -33.60 45.23
CA PRO A 322 8.10 -34.19 46.48
C PRO A 322 7.08 -35.24 46.90
N SER A 323 7.44 -36.51 46.71
CA SER A 323 6.49 -37.62 46.83
C SER A 323 5.92 -37.59 48.25
N PRO A 324 4.57 -37.57 48.41
CA PRO A 324 3.95 -37.35 49.71
C PRO A 324 4.49 -38.37 50.70
N LYS A 325 5.17 -37.86 51.73
CA LYS A 325 6.06 -38.63 52.60
C LYS A 325 5.27 -39.77 53.24
N PRO A 326 5.50 -41.04 52.85
CA PRO A 326 4.66 -42.13 53.30
C PRO A 326 4.81 -42.31 54.82
N PRO A 327 3.73 -42.63 55.56
CA PRO A 327 3.85 -42.98 56.97
C PRO A 327 4.79 -44.20 57.13
N PRO A 328 5.66 -44.22 58.16
CA PRO A 328 6.77 -45.16 58.24
C PRO A 328 6.29 -46.62 58.45
N PRO A 329 6.58 -47.55 57.52
CA PRO A 329 6.28 -48.97 57.68
C PRO A 329 7.50 -49.75 58.24
N PRO A 330 7.29 -50.92 58.87
CA PRO A 330 8.37 -51.82 59.29
C PRO A 330 9.04 -52.55 58.09
N PRO A 331 10.26 -53.10 58.27
CA PRO A 331 11.00 -53.85 57.24
C PRO A 331 10.57 -55.34 57.14
N PRO A 332 11.01 -56.12 56.11
CA PRO A 332 11.78 -55.78 54.90
C PRO A 332 10.85 -55.72 53.65
N PRO A 333 10.74 -56.65 52.65
CA PRO A 333 11.64 -57.65 52.00
C PRO A 333 12.20 -57.10 50.64
N PRO A 334 12.89 -57.89 49.75
CA PRO A 334 13.55 -57.31 48.56
C PRO A 334 12.65 -57.13 47.30
N LYS A 335 13.18 -56.35 46.35
CA LYS A 335 12.47 -55.69 45.24
C LYS A 335 12.14 -56.60 44.04
N PRO A 336 10.90 -56.60 43.51
CA PRO A 336 10.68 -56.74 42.08
C PRO A 336 11.02 -55.41 41.34
N LYS A 337 11.45 -55.49 40.07
CA LYS A 337 11.86 -54.31 39.30
C LYS A 337 10.64 -53.49 38.85
N ARG A 338 10.56 -52.20 39.23
CA ARG A 338 9.57 -51.27 38.65
C ARG A 338 9.76 -51.15 37.12
N PRO A 339 8.68 -51.16 36.31
CA PRO A 339 8.78 -50.70 34.93
C PRO A 339 9.15 -49.20 34.91
N ARG A 340 10.09 -48.83 34.04
CA ARG A 340 10.40 -47.42 33.73
C ARG A 340 9.53 -46.98 32.56
N THR A 341 8.49 -46.21 32.86
CA THR A 341 7.67 -45.46 31.89
C THR A 341 7.71 -43.97 32.27
N PRO A 342 7.41 -43.08 31.31
CA PRO A 342 8.40 -42.56 30.39
C PRO A 342 8.96 -41.20 30.86
N ALA A 343 10.17 -40.85 30.40
CA ALA A 343 10.67 -39.49 30.50
C ALA A 343 9.97 -38.62 29.44
N LEU A 344 9.06 -37.75 29.88
CA LEU A 344 8.36 -36.73 29.10
C LEU A 344 8.73 -35.33 29.64
N PRO A 345 8.60 -34.27 28.82
CA PRO A 345 9.83 -33.74 28.22
C PRO A 345 10.32 -32.46 28.89
N ARG A 346 11.66 -32.34 28.93
CA ARG A 346 12.36 -31.10 29.29
C ARG A 346 11.85 -29.95 28.42
N ALA A 347 11.35 -28.89 29.02
CA ALA A 347 10.93 -27.70 28.28
C ALA A 347 12.17 -26.93 27.76
N HIS A 348 12.62 -27.32 26.57
CA HIS A 348 13.81 -26.81 25.91
C HIS A 348 13.64 -25.36 25.43
N SER A 349 14.65 -24.52 25.71
CA SER A 349 14.78 -23.20 25.08
C SER A 349 15.17 -23.37 23.61
N ASP A 350 14.20 -23.25 22.71
CA ASP A 350 14.41 -23.43 21.26
C ASP A 350 15.19 -22.26 20.62
N ILE A 351 15.80 -22.54 19.46
CA ILE A 351 16.51 -21.56 18.64
C ILE A 351 15.60 -20.42 18.18
N TYR A 352 14.29 -20.65 18.01
CA TYR A 352 13.33 -19.59 17.67
C TYR A 352 13.15 -18.58 18.80
N THR A 353 12.99 -19.04 20.05
CA THR A 353 12.86 -18.16 21.22
C THR A 353 14.14 -17.34 21.43
N TYR A 354 15.31 -17.96 21.28
CA TYR A 354 16.60 -17.25 21.29
C TYR A 354 16.70 -16.23 20.14
N THR A 355 16.26 -16.59 18.93
CA THR A 355 16.31 -15.70 17.75
C THR A 355 15.41 -14.47 17.92
N SER A 356 14.22 -14.59 18.54
CA SER A 356 13.39 -13.42 18.88
C SER A 356 14.08 -12.49 19.89
N ALA A 357 14.74 -13.02 20.93
CA ALA A 357 15.46 -12.19 21.88
C ALA A 357 16.72 -11.54 21.28
N LEU A 358 17.42 -12.25 20.38
CA LEU A 358 18.49 -11.67 19.56
C LEU A 358 17.95 -10.56 18.64
N ALA A 359 16.69 -10.66 18.17
CA ALA A 359 16.06 -9.60 17.37
C ALA A 359 15.75 -8.34 18.18
N VAL A 360 15.40 -8.46 19.47
CA VAL A 360 15.31 -7.30 20.38
C VAL A 360 16.71 -6.70 20.60
N ALA A 361 17.72 -7.52 20.91
CA ALA A 361 19.11 -7.06 21.04
C ALA A 361 19.64 -6.40 19.75
N ALA A 362 19.23 -6.88 18.58
CA ALA A 362 19.59 -6.29 17.29
C ALA A 362 18.96 -4.89 17.09
N ARG A 363 17.75 -4.65 17.60
CA ARG A 363 17.10 -3.31 17.58
C ARG A 363 17.66 -2.35 18.64
N ASP A 364 18.17 -2.84 19.77
CA ASP A 364 18.69 -1.98 20.84
C ASP A 364 19.98 -1.23 20.45
N HIS A 365 19.84 -0.01 19.95
CA HIS A 365 20.95 0.85 19.54
C HIS A 365 21.91 1.23 20.69
N THR A 366 21.59 0.98 21.96
CA THR A 366 22.53 1.18 23.08
C THR A 366 23.60 0.07 23.17
N LEU A 367 23.30 -1.11 22.62
CA LEU A 367 24.20 -2.26 22.58
C LEU A 367 25.26 -2.07 21.49
N SER A 368 26.56 -2.26 21.80
CA SER A 368 27.61 -2.14 20.79
C SER A 368 27.58 -3.29 19.77
N SER A 369 28.13 -3.06 18.57
CA SER A 369 28.26 -4.11 17.54
C SER A 369 29.12 -5.29 18.01
N SER A 370 30.12 -5.03 18.87
CA SER A 370 30.92 -6.04 19.56
C SER A 370 30.10 -6.88 20.54
N ASP A 371 29.23 -6.26 21.34
CA ASP A 371 28.41 -6.98 22.32
C ASP A 371 27.33 -7.83 21.64
N LEU A 372 26.73 -7.35 20.55
CA LEU A 372 25.80 -8.12 19.73
C LEU A 372 26.46 -9.38 19.15
N LEU A 373 27.70 -9.25 18.67
CA LEU A 373 28.51 -10.40 18.22
C LEU A 373 28.92 -11.31 19.38
N ALA A 374 29.20 -10.78 20.56
CA ALA A 374 29.52 -11.58 21.75
C ALA A 374 28.31 -12.39 22.23
N LEU A 375 27.10 -11.81 22.24
CA LEU A 375 25.85 -12.51 22.53
C LEU A 375 25.62 -13.65 21.52
N PHE A 376 25.74 -13.37 20.22
CA PHE A 376 25.59 -14.39 19.17
C PHE A 376 26.61 -15.53 19.32
N LYS A 377 27.90 -15.21 19.48
CA LYS A 377 28.96 -16.21 19.70
C LYS A 377 28.75 -17.01 21.00
N ARG A 378 28.19 -16.40 22.06
CA ARG A 378 27.89 -17.10 23.32
C ARG A 378 26.85 -18.21 23.14
N ALA A 379 25.88 -18.06 22.24
CA ALA A 379 24.91 -19.12 21.94
C ALA A 379 25.48 -20.26 21.07
N GLN A 380 26.48 -19.96 20.22
CA GLN A 380 27.25 -20.98 19.49
C GLN A 380 28.27 -21.71 20.39
N SER A 381 28.75 -21.05 21.44
CA SER A 381 29.85 -21.53 22.28
C SER A 381 29.43 -22.75 23.12
N PRO A 382 30.18 -23.86 23.12
CA PRO A 382 29.82 -25.07 23.86
C PRO A 382 30.20 -25.00 25.35
N THR A 383 29.91 -23.88 26.02
CA THR A 383 30.48 -23.54 27.33
C THR A 383 29.84 -24.30 28.50
N THR A 384 30.46 -25.43 28.81
CA THR A 384 30.84 -25.89 30.17
C THR A 384 29.74 -26.31 31.15
N THR A 385 28.48 -25.88 31.00
CA THR A 385 27.38 -26.34 31.89
C THR A 385 26.72 -27.57 31.28
N SER A 386 26.81 -28.72 31.96
CA SER A 386 26.96 -30.05 31.35
C SER A 386 25.74 -30.70 30.68
N ASN A 387 24.72 -29.94 30.28
CA ASN A 387 23.54 -30.44 29.54
C ASN A 387 22.90 -29.41 28.59
N ALA A 388 23.45 -28.20 28.45
CA ALA A 388 22.89 -27.20 27.53
C ALA A 388 23.10 -27.63 26.06
N LEU A 389 22.02 -27.71 25.26
CA LEU A 389 22.13 -28.01 23.83
C LEU A 389 22.88 -26.87 23.12
N ARG A 390 23.76 -27.24 22.19
CA ARG A 390 24.35 -26.28 21.25
C ARG A 390 23.24 -25.76 20.34
N LEU A 391 22.88 -24.50 20.50
CA LEU A 391 21.89 -23.84 19.64
C LEU A 391 22.53 -23.55 18.27
N ALA A 392 22.37 -24.50 17.34
CA ALA A 392 22.81 -24.33 15.97
C ALA A 392 22.08 -23.10 15.36
N PRO A 393 22.80 -22.06 14.91
CA PRO A 393 22.18 -20.84 14.41
C PRO A 393 21.48 -21.12 13.08
N THR A 394 20.25 -20.64 12.93
CA THR A 394 19.53 -20.74 11.65
C THR A 394 19.86 -19.58 10.72
N THR A 395 19.48 -19.71 9.45
CA THR A 395 19.47 -18.59 8.48
C THR A 395 18.84 -17.33 9.10
N ALA A 396 17.66 -17.47 9.75
CA ALA A 396 16.99 -16.35 10.42
C ALA A 396 17.83 -15.74 11.57
N THR A 397 18.54 -16.57 12.35
CA THR A 397 19.43 -16.11 13.44
C THR A 397 20.61 -15.28 12.90
N HIS A 398 21.20 -15.67 11.76
CA HIS A 398 22.21 -14.87 11.08
C HIS A 398 21.62 -13.59 10.46
N THR A 399 20.49 -13.67 9.76
CA THR A 399 19.78 -12.53 9.15
C THR A 399 19.47 -11.43 10.19
N VAL A 400 19.06 -11.82 11.40
CA VAL A 400 18.83 -10.92 12.54
C VAL A 400 20.13 -10.23 12.99
N LEU A 401 21.21 -10.98 13.19
CA LEU A 401 22.52 -10.41 13.55
C LEU A 401 23.00 -9.39 12.51
N ILE A 402 22.96 -9.76 11.23
CA ILE A 402 23.46 -8.92 10.14
C ILE A 402 22.63 -7.64 10.04
N ARG A 403 21.29 -7.71 10.17
CA ARG A 403 20.41 -6.52 10.26
C ARG A 403 20.83 -5.58 11.38
N GLY A 404 21.10 -6.09 12.59
CA GLY A 404 21.57 -5.28 13.71
C GLY A 404 22.92 -4.60 13.46
N LEU A 405 23.84 -5.28 12.77
CA LEU A 405 25.14 -4.71 12.39
C LEU A 405 25.02 -3.64 11.29
N LEU A 406 24.11 -3.82 10.32
CA LEU A 406 23.78 -2.80 9.31
C LEU A 406 23.14 -1.55 9.93
N GLN A 407 22.22 -1.72 10.90
CA GLN A 407 21.59 -0.61 11.64
C GLN A 407 22.62 0.20 12.43
N ARG A 408 23.65 -0.46 12.98
CA ARG A 408 24.81 0.18 13.64
C ARG A 408 25.89 0.66 12.68
N LYS A 409 25.58 0.79 11.37
CA LYS A 409 26.49 1.22 10.29
C LYS A 409 27.84 0.47 10.27
N SER A 410 27.89 -0.74 10.83
CA SER A 410 29.11 -1.52 11.09
C SER A 410 29.39 -2.52 9.97
N PHE A 411 29.61 -2.00 8.76
CA PHE A 411 29.52 -2.77 7.52
C PHE A 411 30.57 -3.90 7.41
N ASP A 412 31.79 -3.74 7.91
CA ASP A 412 32.82 -4.81 7.89
C ASP A 412 32.45 -6.01 8.77
N LEU A 413 31.76 -5.76 9.88
CA LEU A 413 31.26 -6.80 10.79
C LEU A 413 30.03 -7.49 10.19
N ALA A 414 29.15 -6.71 9.55
CA ALA A 414 28.02 -7.26 8.80
C ALA A 414 28.50 -8.15 7.64
N LEU A 415 29.53 -7.73 6.90
CA LEU A 415 30.13 -8.50 5.81
C LEU A 415 30.73 -9.82 6.31
N LYS A 416 31.53 -9.80 7.39
CA LYS A 416 32.07 -11.03 8.00
C LYS A 416 30.98 -11.98 8.50
N ALA A 417 29.88 -11.46 9.05
CA ALA A 417 28.73 -12.26 9.47
C ALA A 417 27.91 -12.80 8.29
N TRP A 418 27.92 -12.11 7.15
CA TRP A 418 27.32 -12.53 5.89
C TRP A 418 28.15 -13.60 5.17
N ASP A 419 29.45 -13.39 4.97
CA ASP A 419 30.31 -14.38 4.32
C ASP A 419 30.29 -15.69 5.13
N GLY A 420 30.31 -15.64 6.47
CA GLY A 420 30.14 -16.81 7.34
C GLY A 420 28.74 -17.46 7.33
N LEU A 421 27.68 -16.75 6.92
CA LEU A 421 26.38 -17.36 6.61
C LEU A 421 26.45 -18.07 5.24
N TYR A 422 27.04 -17.43 4.25
CA TYR A 422 27.15 -17.97 2.89
C TYR A 422 28.03 -19.25 2.85
N GLU A 423 29.16 -19.24 3.54
CA GLU A 423 30.08 -20.38 3.70
C GLU A 423 29.46 -21.55 4.48
N SER A 424 28.47 -21.30 5.35
CA SER A 424 27.81 -22.35 6.12
C SER A 424 26.95 -23.32 5.28
N GLY A 425 26.67 -22.97 4.01
CA GLY A 425 25.80 -23.74 3.12
C GLY A 425 24.32 -23.75 3.51
N LEU A 426 23.93 -23.02 4.57
CA LEU A 426 22.52 -22.91 4.99
C LEU A 426 21.65 -22.34 3.85
N PRO A 427 20.43 -22.86 3.65
CA PRO A 427 19.53 -22.35 2.62
C PRO A 427 19.14 -20.90 2.94
N LEU A 428 19.49 -19.99 2.02
CA LEU A 428 19.12 -18.59 2.14
C LEU A 428 17.61 -18.42 1.92
N ASP A 429 16.92 -17.84 2.89
CA ASP A 429 15.55 -17.36 2.72
C ASP A 429 15.53 -15.95 2.08
N ARG A 430 14.32 -15.43 1.80
CA ARG A 430 14.14 -14.13 1.12
C ARG A 430 14.64 -12.95 1.94
N GLU A 431 14.58 -13.05 3.26
CA GLU A 431 15.06 -12.02 4.17
C GLU A 431 16.59 -12.05 4.22
N ALA A 432 17.19 -13.25 4.25
CA ALA A 432 18.62 -13.46 4.16
C ALA A 432 19.18 -12.93 2.83
N LEU A 433 18.54 -13.24 1.70
CA LEU A 433 18.93 -12.72 0.38
C LEU A 433 18.86 -11.19 0.35
N ALA A 434 17.75 -10.58 0.80
CA ALA A 434 17.63 -9.12 0.89
C ALA A 434 18.75 -8.49 1.75
N VAL A 435 19.07 -9.11 2.88
CA VAL A 435 20.12 -8.63 3.81
C VAL A 435 21.52 -8.84 3.25
N GLY A 436 21.77 -9.90 2.48
CA GLY A 436 23.02 -10.10 1.75
C GLY A 436 23.23 -9.06 0.66
N LEU A 437 22.21 -8.79 -0.15
CA LEU A 437 22.21 -7.72 -1.17
C LEU A 437 22.47 -6.35 -0.54
N GLN A 438 21.81 -6.05 0.58
CA GLN A 438 22.09 -4.85 1.38
C GLN A 438 23.53 -4.82 1.87
N THR A 439 24.02 -5.89 2.50
CA THR A 439 25.35 -5.95 3.12
C THR A 439 26.47 -5.78 2.11
N LEU A 440 26.45 -6.55 1.01
CA LEU A 440 27.44 -6.45 -0.06
C LEU A 440 27.44 -5.06 -0.70
N THR A 441 26.27 -4.48 -0.93
CA THR A 441 26.14 -3.11 -1.48
C THR A 441 26.66 -2.06 -0.50
N ARG A 442 26.31 -2.17 0.79
CA ARG A 442 26.76 -1.28 1.88
C ARG A 442 28.27 -1.33 2.11
N ALA A 443 28.89 -2.48 1.91
CA ALA A 443 30.34 -2.67 1.96
C ALA A 443 31.06 -2.27 0.65
N GLY A 444 30.38 -1.58 -0.29
CA GLY A 444 30.99 -1.11 -1.53
C GLY A 444 31.16 -2.17 -2.63
N MET A 445 30.50 -3.32 -2.50
CA MET A 445 30.56 -4.45 -3.45
C MET A 445 29.23 -4.70 -4.20
N PRO A 446 28.61 -3.71 -4.86
CA PRO A 446 27.30 -3.88 -5.50
C PRO A 446 27.34 -4.83 -6.71
N HIS A 447 28.51 -5.05 -7.32
CA HIS A 447 28.71 -6.09 -8.33
C HIS A 447 28.60 -7.52 -7.74
N ARG A 448 29.10 -7.76 -6.50
CA ARG A 448 28.88 -9.03 -5.79
C ARG A 448 27.41 -9.19 -5.41
N ALA A 449 26.73 -8.11 -5.04
CA ALA A 449 25.29 -8.13 -4.78
C ALA A 449 24.49 -8.52 -6.05
N PHE A 450 24.79 -7.94 -7.20
CA PHE A 450 24.12 -8.29 -8.46
C PHE A 450 24.45 -9.74 -8.92
N ALA A 451 25.70 -10.20 -8.76
CA ALA A 451 26.07 -11.58 -9.03
C ALA A 451 25.32 -12.58 -8.11
N LEU A 452 25.14 -12.24 -6.84
CA LEU A 452 24.30 -13.01 -5.90
C LEU A 452 22.83 -13.02 -6.36
N LEU A 453 22.29 -11.87 -6.80
CA LEU A 453 20.92 -11.76 -7.29
C LEU A 453 20.67 -12.65 -8.53
N GLU A 454 21.55 -12.58 -9.53
CA GLU A 454 21.48 -13.41 -10.74
C GLU A 454 21.65 -14.90 -10.41
N GLY A 455 22.50 -15.25 -9.45
CA GLY A 455 22.67 -16.65 -9.00
C GLY A 455 21.41 -17.27 -8.39
N PHE A 456 20.59 -16.48 -7.67
CA PHE A 456 19.37 -16.96 -7.03
C PHE A 456 18.09 -16.82 -7.88
N ALA A 457 18.07 -15.86 -8.82
CA ALA A 457 16.86 -15.47 -9.56
C ALA A 457 16.96 -15.53 -11.09
N GLY A 458 18.17 -15.67 -11.66
CA GLY A 458 18.37 -15.67 -13.11
C GLY A 458 17.80 -16.92 -13.80
N PRO A 459 17.47 -16.86 -15.11
CA PRO A 459 17.12 -18.03 -15.90
C PRO A 459 18.31 -18.98 -16.08
N ALA A 460 19.53 -18.46 -15.94
CA ALA A 460 20.78 -19.20 -15.88
C ALA A 460 21.13 -19.73 -14.46
N ALA A 461 20.28 -19.53 -13.45
CA ALA A 461 20.45 -20.13 -12.13
C ALA A 461 20.36 -21.66 -12.24
N SER A 462 21.52 -22.29 -12.42
CA SER A 462 21.66 -23.71 -12.73
C SER A 462 21.25 -24.56 -11.51
N PRO A 463 20.43 -25.62 -11.67
CA PRO A 463 20.01 -26.47 -10.55
C PRO A 463 21.13 -27.34 -9.96
N THR A 464 22.37 -27.19 -10.45
CA THR A 464 23.57 -27.97 -10.12
C THR A 464 24.03 -27.88 -8.66
N ALA A 465 23.47 -26.97 -7.86
CA ALA A 465 23.74 -26.85 -6.42
C ALA A 465 22.55 -27.26 -5.52
N GLY A 466 21.47 -27.83 -6.08
CA GLY A 466 20.29 -28.27 -5.32
C GLY A 466 19.43 -27.16 -4.69
N GLN A 467 19.91 -25.91 -4.66
CA GLN A 467 19.15 -24.76 -4.19
C GLN A 467 17.97 -24.45 -5.12
N ALA A 468 16.75 -24.55 -4.58
CA ALA A 468 15.55 -24.20 -5.32
C ALA A 468 15.52 -22.70 -5.64
N ARG A 469 15.31 -22.35 -6.92
CA ARG A 469 15.21 -20.94 -7.38
C ARG A 469 14.24 -20.16 -6.52
N GLN A 470 14.71 -19.09 -5.92
CA GLN A 470 13.91 -18.32 -4.98
C GLN A 470 13.14 -17.23 -5.72
N PRO A 471 11.79 -17.28 -5.76
CA PRO A 471 11.03 -16.26 -6.45
C PRO A 471 11.15 -14.92 -5.71
N LEU A 472 11.80 -13.96 -6.36
CA LEU A 472 12.01 -12.61 -5.85
C LEU A 472 10.67 -11.94 -5.51
N THR A 473 10.76 -10.96 -4.62
CA THR A 473 9.65 -10.06 -4.30
C THR A 473 10.08 -8.63 -4.55
N ILE A 474 9.12 -7.76 -4.89
CA ILE A 474 9.39 -6.33 -5.04
C ILE A 474 9.92 -5.71 -3.73
N VAL A 475 9.57 -6.28 -2.56
CA VAL A 475 10.15 -5.89 -1.26
C VAL A 475 11.67 -6.13 -1.22
N THR A 476 12.12 -7.33 -1.61
CA THR A 476 13.56 -7.69 -1.68
C THR A 476 14.32 -6.73 -2.60
N LEU A 477 13.72 -6.38 -3.73
CA LEU A 477 14.30 -5.50 -4.73
C LEU A 477 14.31 -4.04 -4.26
N ASN A 478 13.19 -3.51 -3.72
CA ASN A 478 13.12 -2.17 -3.12
C ASN A 478 14.15 -1.99 -1.99
N ASP A 479 14.31 -2.99 -1.14
CA ASP A 479 15.30 -3.00 -0.06
C ASP A 479 16.75 -2.97 -0.58
N TRP A 480 17.00 -3.45 -1.80
CA TRP A 480 18.28 -3.31 -2.52
C TRP A 480 18.40 -1.99 -3.31
N LEU A 481 17.32 -1.46 -3.88
CA LEU A 481 17.30 -0.13 -4.53
C LEU A 481 17.59 0.98 -3.50
N VAL A 482 17.04 0.89 -2.28
CA VAL A 482 17.43 1.74 -1.15
C VAL A 482 18.92 1.54 -0.82
N ALA A 483 19.41 0.30 -0.86
CA ALA A 483 20.83 0.01 -0.62
C ALA A 483 21.74 0.69 -1.66
N LEU A 484 21.34 0.74 -2.94
CA LEU A 484 22.04 1.44 -4.01
C LEU A 484 21.94 2.98 -3.87
N ASN A 485 20.75 3.51 -3.53
CA ASN A 485 20.53 4.95 -3.42
C ASN A 485 21.42 5.57 -2.32
N ARG A 486 21.40 5.06 -1.08
CA ARG A 486 22.32 5.56 -0.02
C ARG A 486 23.80 5.07 -0.15
N ILE A 487 24.24 4.58 -1.31
CA ILE A 487 25.68 4.52 -1.68
C ILE A 487 25.99 5.39 -2.92
N ALA A 488 25.12 6.37 -3.23
CA ALA A 488 25.27 7.28 -4.36
C ALA A 488 25.35 6.58 -5.74
N ARG A 489 24.56 5.51 -5.95
CA ARG A 489 24.42 4.82 -7.25
C ARG A 489 22.98 4.89 -7.82
N PRO A 490 22.41 6.09 -8.03
CA PRO A 490 21.07 6.24 -8.62
C PRO A 490 21.02 5.78 -10.09
N ASP A 491 22.15 5.83 -10.81
CA ASP A 491 22.31 5.32 -12.17
C ASP A 491 21.94 3.82 -12.29
N VAL A 492 22.31 3.02 -11.29
CA VAL A 492 21.94 1.60 -11.20
C VAL A 492 20.45 1.44 -10.88
N VAL A 493 19.87 2.34 -10.06
CA VAL A 493 18.43 2.31 -9.74
C VAL A 493 17.57 2.55 -10.99
N PHE A 494 17.93 3.52 -11.84
CA PHE A 494 17.21 3.76 -13.10
C PHE A 494 17.35 2.58 -14.08
N ALA A 495 18.57 2.04 -14.22
CA ALA A 495 18.81 0.88 -15.08
C ALA A 495 18.10 -0.39 -14.57
N LEU A 496 17.95 -0.57 -13.25
CA LEU A 496 17.17 -1.64 -12.65
C LEU A 496 15.67 -1.44 -12.86
N TRP A 497 15.14 -0.22 -12.67
CA TRP A 497 13.73 0.09 -12.92
C TRP A 497 13.29 -0.34 -14.33
N ASP A 498 14.07 0.07 -15.34
CA ASP A 498 13.85 -0.31 -16.75
C ASP A 498 13.84 -1.85 -16.94
N ALA A 499 14.61 -2.56 -16.12
CA ALA A 499 14.94 -3.97 -16.28
C ALA A 499 14.11 -4.93 -15.40
N LEU A 500 13.43 -4.45 -14.35
CA LEU A 500 12.75 -5.31 -13.35
C LEU A 500 11.80 -6.36 -13.97
N PRO A 501 10.90 -6.01 -14.93
CA PRO A 501 10.00 -7.00 -15.52
C PRO A 501 10.74 -8.03 -16.38
N ALA A 502 11.71 -7.58 -17.20
CA ALA A 502 12.46 -8.42 -18.13
C ALA A 502 13.47 -9.34 -17.43
N LEU A 503 14.13 -8.88 -16.37
CA LEU A 503 15.11 -9.68 -15.63
C LEU A 503 14.48 -10.63 -14.62
N TYR A 504 13.39 -10.24 -13.96
CA TYR A 504 12.90 -10.95 -12.77
C TYR A 504 11.41 -11.33 -12.82
N GLY A 505 10.64 -10.87 -13.80
CA GLY A 505 9.18 -11.03 -13.82
C GLY A 505 8.50 -10.32 -12.63
N VAL A 506 9.15 -9.30 -12.07
CA VAL A 506 8.66 -8.47 -10.97
C VAL A 506 8.35 -7.08 -11.53
N HIS A 507 7.14 -6.58 -11.28
CA HIS A 507 6.76 -5.23 -11.67
C HIS A 507 7.04 -4.25 -10.51
N PRO A 508 7.38 -2.98 -10.80
CA PRO A 508 7.51 -1.95 -9.78
C PRO A 508 6.17 -1.67 -9.07
N ASP A 509 6.29 -1.16 -7.86
CA ASP A 509 5.21 -0.70 -6.99
C ASP A 509 5.40 0.79 -6.59
N ALA A 510 4.46 1.31 -5.79
CA ALA A 510 4.51 2.70 -5.28
C ALA A 510 5.81 3.03 -4.54
N ARG A 511 6.33 2.10 -3.72
CA ARG A 511 7.59 2.27 -2.98
C ARG A 511 8.78 2.29 -3.94
N THR A 512 8.74 1.51 -5.02
CA THR A 512 9.74 1.53 -6.09
C THR A 512 9.79 2.91 -6.75
N LEU A 513 8.63 3.51 -7.06
CA LEU A 513 8.54 4.85 -7.63
C LEU A 513 9.05 5.93 -6.65
N SER A 514 8.75 5.78 -5.35
CA SER A 514 9.28 6.66 -4.31
C SER A 514 10.83 6.64 -4.29
N ILE A 515 11.43 5.45 -4.34
CA ILE A 515 12.89 5.26 -4.39
C ILE A 515 13.48 5.85 -5.68
N VAL A 516 12.78 5.75 -6.83
CA VAL A 516 13.19 6.38 -8.09
C VAL A 516 13.17 7.92 -8.00
N LEU A 517 12.14 8.51 -7.40
CA LEU A 517 12.05 9.96 -7.19
C LEU A 517 13.13 10.48 -6.23
N GLN A 518 13.47 9.71 -5.19
CA GLN A 518 14.62 9.96 -4.32
C GLN A 518 15.96 9.82 -5.07
N SER A 519 16.08 8.80 -5.92
CA SER A 519 17.27 8.59 -6.75
C SER A 519 17.45 9.71 -7.77
N ALA A 520 16.37 10.29 -8.30
CA ALA A 520 16.40 11.46 -9.17
C ALA A 520 16.83 12.74 -8.44
N ARG A 521 16.38 12.95 -7.18
CA ARG A 521 16.92 14.01 -6.30
C ARG A 521 18.42 13.85 -6.07
N LEU A 522 18.88 12.62 -5.82
CA LEU A 522 20.29 12.35 -5.55
C LEU A 522 21.16 12.50 -6.82
N ALA A 523 20.72 11.97 -7.96
CA ALA A 523 21.37 12.16 -9.25
C ALA A 523 21.51 13.65 -9.57
N ARG A 524 20.47 14.45 -9.38
CA ARG A 524 20.52 15.90 -9.62
C ARG A 524 21.63 16.60 -8.81
N ARG A 525 21.78 16.26 -7.52
CA ARG A 525 22.85 16.79 -6.65
C ARG A 525 24.24 16.35 -7.12
N LEU A 526 24.41 15.06 -7.40
CA LEU A 526 25.66 14.51 -7.92
C LEU A 526 26.05 15.12 -9.29
N ASP A 527 25.06 15.48 -10.11
CA ASP A 527 25.25 16.16 -11.40
C ASP A 527 25.56 17.67 -11.25
N GLU A 528 25.23 18.29 -10.10
CA GLU A 528 25.57 19.67 -9.77
C GLU A 528 26.96 19.78 -9.10
N GLU A 529 27.34 18.79 -8.29
CA GLU A 529 28.67 18.67 -7.68
C GLU A 529 29.74 18.18 -8.68
N SER A 530 29.34 17.53 -9.78
CA SER A 530 30.26 16.94 -10.77
C SER A 530 30.39 17.76 -12.04
N VAL A 531 31.63 18.06 -12.43
CA VAL A 531 31.98 18.67 -13.73
C VAL A 531 31.42 17.86 -14.91
N ALA A 532 31.37 16.53 -14.80
CA ALA A 532 30.78 15.69 -15.85
C ALA A 532 29.25 15.84 -15.93
N GLY A 533 28.56 16.09 -14.81
CA GLY A 533 27.13 16.43 -14.80
C GLY A 533 26.85 17.80 -15.41
N ALA A 534 27.68 18.79 -15.10
CA ALA A 534 27.64 20.10 -15.75
C ALA A 534 27.85 20.00 -17.28
N MET A 535 28.79 19.18 -17.75
CA MET A 535 29.00 18.92 -19.18
C MET A 535 27.84 18.17 -19.85
N VAL A 536 27.20 17.22 -19.17
CA VAL A 536 25.99 16.54 -19.67
C VAL A 536 24.82 17.52 -19.81
N ARG A 537 24.66 18.42 -18.83
CA ARG A 537 23.67 19.50 -18.91
C ARG A 537 23.96 20.46 -20.06
N LEU A 538 25.19 20.95 -20.19
CA LEU A 538 25.60 21.83 -21.28
C LEU A 538 25.35 21.19 -22.65
N LYS A 539 25.65 19.88 -22.81
CA LYS A 539 25.38 19.14 -24.05
C LYS A 539 23.88 19.07 -24.37
N LEU A 540 23.00 18.88 -23.38
CA LEU A 540 21.55 18.93 -23.58
C LEU A 540 21.04 20.35 -23.87
N GLU A 541 21.54 21.35 -23.17
CA GLU A 541 21.16 22.75 -23.32
C GLU A 541 21.57 23.28 -24.72
N ILE A 542 22.73 22.84 -25.25
CA ILE A 542 23.16 23.08 -26.64
C ILE A 542 22.34 22.28 -27.66
N ALA A 543 22.00 21.02 -27.39
CA ALA A 543 21.26 20.18 -28.34
C ALA A 543 19.77 20.56 -28.49
N ARG A 544 19.16 21.15 -27.45
CA ARG A 544 17.73 21.53 -27.44
C ARG A 544 17.30 22.48 -28.57
N PRO A 545 17.97 23.63 -28.85
CA PRO A 545 17.56 24.53 -29.93
C PRO A 545 17.64 23.90 -31.33
N PHE A 546 18.60 23.01 -31.59
CA PHE A 546 18.73 22.35 -32.88
C PHE A 546 17.75 21.19 -33.07
N ARG A 547 17.16 20.66 -32.00
CA ARG A 547 16.14 19.59 -32.06
C ARG A 547 14.76 20.04 -32.54
N GLY A 548 14.63 21.29 -33.00
CA GLY A 548 13.50 21.79 -33.80
C GLY A 548 13.78 21.83 -35.30
N MET A 549 14.99 21.44 -35.73
CA MET A 549 15.30 21.09 -37.11
C MET A 549 15.40 19.57 -37.19
N ASP A 550 14.32 18.93 -37.63
CA ASP A 550 14.38 17.58 -38.18
C ASP A 550 15.13 17.68 -39.52
N LEU A 551 16.46 17.55 -39.44
CA LEU A 551 17.30 17.24 -40.58
C LEU A 551 17.36 15.72 -40.69
N ASP A 552 16.73 15.18 -41.74
CA ASP A 552 16.74 13.77 -42.10
C ASP A 552 18.18 13.32 -42.45
N LEU A 553 18.96 12.98 -41.42
CA LEU A 553 20.38 12.62 -41.51
C LEU A 553 20.70 11.21 -40.99
N ASP A 554 19.67 10.40 -40.70
CA ASP A 554 19.80 8.96 -40.43
C ASP A 554 19.77 8.13 -41.74
N GLY A 555 20.73 8.41 -42.63
CA GLY A 555 21.27 7.48 -43.63
C GLY A 555 20.50 7.27 -44.95
N ASP A 556 21.28 7.10 -46.02
CA ASP A 556 20.80 6.51 -47.28
C ASP A 556 20.36 5.05 -47.04
N VAL A 557 19.06 4.82 -46.93
CA VAL A 557 18.43 3.49 -46.97
C VAL A 557 17.72 3.35 -48.31
N ASP A 558 18.01 2.27 -49.04
CA ASP A 558 17.68 2.12 -50.47
C ASP A 558 16.20 2.43 -50.80
N ALA A 559 16.00 3.49 -51.59
CA ALA A 559 14.69 4.02 -51.97
C ALA A 559 13.83 3.08 -52.84
N ASP A 560 14.39 1.96 -53.32
CA ASP A 560 13.69 0.90 -54.05
C ASP A 560 12.96 -0.10 -53.12
N SER A 561 13.06 0.06 -51.80
CA SER A 561 12.28 -0.75 -50.84
C SER A 561 10.77 -0.41 -50.95
N PRO A 562 9.91 -1.33 -51.41
CA PRO A 562 8.49 -1.02 -51.60
C PRO A 562 7.80 -0.73 -50.26
N PRO A 563 6.81 0.19 -50.22
CA PRO A 563 6.17 0.61 -48.98
C PRO A 563 5.48 -0.58 -48.32
N ALA A 564 5.97 -0.95 -47.13
CA ALA A 564 5.41 -2.04 -46.35
C ALA A 564 3.96 -1.74 -45.93
N ASP A 565 3.10 -2.76 -46.01
CA ASP A 565 1.68 -2.69 -45.68
C ASP A 565 1.46 -2.13 -44.26
N PRO A 566 0.84 -0.95 -44.09
CA PRO A 566 0.71 -0.28 -42.79
C PRO A 566 -0.21 -1.03 -41.81
N HIS A 567 -0.91 -2.08 -42.26
CA HIS A 567 -1.68 -2.96 -41.38
C HIS A 567 -0.87 -4.17 -40.87
N GLN A 568 0.33 -4.41 -41.39
CA GLN A 568 1.26 -5.40 -40.86
C GLN A 568 2.20 -4.77 -39.83
N ALA A 569 1.66 -4.53 -38.63
CA ALA A 569 2.50 -4.30 -37.45
C ALA A 569 3.51 -5.47 -37.33
N PRO A 570 4.83 -5.22 -37.39
CA PRO A 570 5.82 -6.30 -37.48
C PRO A 570 5.67 -7.22 -36.27
N PRO A 571 5.60 -8.55 -36.46
CA PRO A 571 5.30 -9.49 -35.39
C PRO A 571 6.40 -9.39 -34.34
N GLN A 572 6.10 -8.77 -33.19
CA GLN A 572 7.13 -8.32 -32.22
C GLN A 572 8.09 -9.48 -31.94
N PRO A 573 9.34 -9.39 -32.42
CA PRO A 573 10.22 -10.54 -32.38
C PRO A 573 10.56 -10.79 -30.91
N THR A 574 10.49 -12.06 -30.50
CA THR A 574 10.75 -12.47 -29.12
C THR A 574 12.25 -12.51 -28.81
N ILE A 575 12.94 -11.43 -29.20
CA ILE A 575 14.32 -11.10 -28.86
C ILE A 575 14.45 -11.15 -27.35
N ASP A 576 15.52 -11.78 -26.86
CA ASP A 576 15.79 -11.86 -25.43
C ASP A 576 16.17 -10.48 -24.87
N THR A 577 15.15 -9.73 -24.45
CA THR A 577 15.31 -8.41 -23.82
C THR A 577 16.15 -8.49 -22.54
N ARG A 578 16.36 -9.67 -21.95
CA ARG A 578 17.28 -9.84 -20.82
C ARG A 578 18.69 -9.39 -21.15
N ALA A 579 19.22 -9.81 -22.29
CA ALA A 579 20.63 -9.64 -22.64
C ALA A 579 21.09 -8.17 -22.60
N PRO A 580 20.44 -7.20 -23.26
CA PRO A 580 20.83 -5.79 -23.19
C PRO A 580 20.65 -5.18 -21.80
N HIS A 581 19.58 -5.53 -21.06
CA HIS A 581 19.40 -5.04 -19.68
C HIS A 581 20.50 -5.54 -18.74
N HIS A 582 20.86 -6.82 -18.82
CA HIS A 582 21.92 -7.44 -18.02
C HIS A 582 23.29 -6.85 -18.38
N ALA A 583 23.60 -6.68 -19.67
CA ALA A 583 24.84 -6.05 -20.12
C ALA A 583 24.96 -4.58 -19.67
N ARG A 584 23.87 -3.81 -19.71
CA ARG A 584 23.82 -2.42 -19.21
C ARG A 584 24.12 -2.37 -17.70
N LEU A 585 23.55 -3.28 -16.91
CA LEU A 585 23.82 -3.35 -15.47
C LEU A 585 25.27 -3.72 -15.16
N LEU A 586 25.85 -4.71 -15.84
CA LEU A 586 27.29 -5.03 -15.70
C LEU A 586 28.19 -3.85 -16.08
N THR A 587 27.83 -3.06 -17.11
CA THR A 587 28.58 -1.87 -17.54
C THR A 587 28.55 -0.71 -16.52
N LEU A 588 27.51 -0.67 -15.67
CA LEU A 588 27.41 0.30 -14.57
C LEU A 588 28.05 -0.21 -13.28
N LEU A 589 27.89 -1.49 -12.95
CA LEU A 589 28.37 -2.08 -11.70
C LEU A 589 29.84 -2.49 -11.72
N GLY A 590 30.35 -2.88 -12.89
CA GLY A 590 31.66 -3.48 -13.10
C GLY A 590 31.63 -5.01 -13.05
N PRO A 591 32.73 -5.67 -13.45
CA PRO A 591 32.85 -7.12 -13.35
C PRO A 591 32.82 -7.59 -11.89
N SER A 592 32.36 -8.82 -11.66
CA SER A 592 32.25 -9.43 -10.33
C SER A 592 33.59 -9.56 -9.58
N THR A 593 34.72 -9.43 -10.29
CA THR A 593 36.10 -9.44 -9.77
C THR A 593 36.63 -8.05 -9.38
N SER A 594 35.90 -6.96 -9.64
CA SER A 594 36.39 -5.60 -9.38
C SER A 594 36.45 -5.31 -7.87
N ARG A 595 37.67 -5.16 -7.32
CA ARG A 595 37.85 -4.85 -5.88
C ARG A 595 37.25 -3.50 -5.47
N THR A 596 37.14 -2.56 -6.40
CA THR A 596 36.52 -1.24 -6.19
C THR A 596 35.20 -1.13 -6.95
N PRO A 597 34.16 -0.50 -6.38
CA PRO A 597 32.97 -0.14 -7.15
C PRO A 597 33.31 0.91 -8.20
N HIS A 598 32.66 0.88 -9.36
CA HIS A 598 32.71 2.05 -10.25
C HIS A 598 32.05 3.26 -9.56
N PRO A 599 32.57 4.49 -9.78
CA PRO A 599 31.90 5.71 -9.34
C PRO A 599 30.56 5.88 -10.08
N TYR A 600 29.71 6.77 -9.56
CA TYR A 600 28.56 7.29 -10.30
C TYR A 600 29.03 7.88 -11.64
N LYS A 601 28.37 7.50 -12.73
CA LYS A 601 28.54 8.11 -14.05
C LYS A 601 27.31 9.00 -14.29
N PRO A 602 27.45 10.33 -14.40
CA PRO A 602 26.37 11.21 -14.85
C PRO A 602 25.79 10.69 -16.17
N ALA A 603 24.53 10.27 -16.13
CA ALA A 603 23.92 9.46 -17.17
C ALA A 603 22.51 9.97 -17.51
N LEU A 604 22.24 10.07 -18.81
CA LEU A 604 20.90 10.35 -19.31
C LEU A 604 20.02 9.10 -19.10
N TRP A 605 18.84 9.29 -18.51
CA TRP A 605 17.84 8.23 -18.44
C TRP A 605 16.95 8.33 -19.68
N HIS A 606 17.06 7.36 -20.58
CA HIS A 606 16.40 7.37 -21.91
C HIS A 606 16.63 8.67 -22.71
N GLY A 607 17.85 9.24 -22.62
CA GLY A 607 18.23 10.45 -23.35
C GLY A 607 17.76 11.77 -22.72
N THR A 608 17.08 11.76 -21.57
CA THR A 608 16.69 12.96 -20.82
C THR A 608 17.39 13.03 -19.45
N LEU A 609 17.26 14.16 -18.73
CA LEU A 609 17.80 14.24 -17.37
C LEU A 609 17.02 13.28 -16.45
N PRO A 610 17.68 12.61 -15.47
CA PRO A 610 17.00 11.63 -14.61
C PRO A 610 15.76 12.16 -13.88
N TRP A 611 15.75 13.45 -13.51
CA TRP A 611 14.59 14.09 -12.89
C TRP A 611 13.46 14.42 -13.87
N GLU A 612 13.76 14.71 -15.15
CA GLU A 612 12.74 14.91 -16.19
C GLU A 612 12.04 13.57 -16.46
N HIS A 613 12.81 12.50 -16.56
CA HIS A 613 12.26 11.15 -16.74
C HIS A 613 11.49 10.66 -15.51
N ALA A 614 11.98 10.92 -14.29
CA ALA A 614 11.27 10.54 -13.07
C ALA A 614 9.92 11.26 -12.90
N LEU A 615 9.83 12.55 -13.29
CA LEU A 615 8.56 13.27 -13.34
C LEU A 615 7.60 12.70 -14.39
N LEU A 616 8.11 12.31 -15.57
CA LEU A 616 7.31 11.67 -16.62
C LEU A 616 6.79 10.29 -16.18
N VAL A 617 7.61 9.48 -15.50
CA VAL A 617 7.19 8.18 -14.95
C VAL A 617 6.17 8.35 -13.81
N PHE A 618 6.36 9.35 -12.94
CA PHE A 618 5.34 9.71 -11.93
C PHE A 618 4.02 10.15 -12.58
N GLN A 619 4.08 10.95 -13.65
CA GLN A 619 2.90 11.35 -14.42
C GLN A 619 2.22 10.14 -15.06
N GLN A 620 2.95 9.22 -15.70
CA GLN A 620 2.37 7.99 -16.27
C GLN A 620 1.67 7.13 -15.21
N ALA A 621 2.27 6.95 -14.03
CA ALA A 621 1.64 6.26 -12.90
C ALA A 621 0.37 6.99 -12.39
N LEU A 622 0.40 8.33 -12.35
CA LEU A 622 -0.70 9.16 -11.86
C LEU A 622 -1.89 9.22 -12.83
N PHE A 623 -1.64 9.41 -14.12
CA PHE A 623 -2.67 9.40 -15.18
C PHE A 623 -3.22 7.99 -15.42
N GLY A 624 -2.37 6.95 -15.42
CA GLY A 624 -2.80 5.56 -15.57
C GLY A 624 -3.58 5.00 -14.36
N ALA A 625 -3.54 5.68 -13.21
CA ALA A 625 -4.38 5.37 -12.05
C ALA A 625 -5.65 6.24 -11.97
N ALA A 626 -5.81 7.22 -12.85
CA ALA A 626 -6.96 8.12 -12.87
C ALA A 626 -8.17 7.43 -13.55
N PRO A 627 -9.41 7.66 -13.06
CA PRO A 627 -10.61 7.16 -13.73
C PRO A 627 -10.91 7.88 -15.05
N ASP A 628 -10.36 9.10 -15.23
CA ASP A 628 -10.39 9.90 -16.44
C ASP A 628 -9.07 10.69 -16.56
N PRO A 629 -8.12 10.23 -17.39
CA PRO A 629 -6.84 10.91 -17.61
C PRO A 629 -7.00 12.31 -18.24
N HIS A 630 -8.01 12.51 -19.09
CA HIS A 630 -8.22 13.77 -19.81
C HIS A 630 -8.74 14.86 -18.87
N ARG A 631 -9.68 14.52 -17.99
CA ARG A 631 -10.12 15.40 -16.89
C ARG A 631 -8.99 15.71 -15.92
N LEU A 632 -8.11 14.75 -15.61
CA LEU A 632 -6.94 15.00 -14.77
C LEU A 632 -5.91 15.94 -15.43
N LEU A 633 -5.70 15.84 -16.74
CA LEU A 633 -4.86 16.76 -17.52
C LEU A 633 -5.46 18.17 -17.59
N ALA A 634 -6.77 18.25 -17.81
CA ALA A 634 -7.54 19.49 -17.90
C ALA A 634 -7.78 20.17 -16.54
N THR A 635 -7.52 19.48 -15.42
CA THR A 635 -7.67 20.03 -14.07
C THR A 635 -6.75 21.25 -13.89
N PRO A 636 -7.29 22.46 -13.69
CA PRO A 636 -6.49 23.66 -13.51
C PRO A 636 -5.73 23.63 -12.18
N ALA A 637 -4.60 24.33 -12.10
CA ALA A 637 -3.93 24.53 -10.81
C ALA A 637 -4.86 25.30 -9.84
N PRO A 638 -4.85 25.05 -8.52
CA PRO A 638 -5.78 25.67 -7.56
C PRO A 638 -5.81 27.21 -7.62
N ALA A 639 -4.66 27.85 -7.84
CA ALA A 639 -4.59 29.30 -8.06
C ALA A 639 -5.37 29.73 -9.31
N GLN A 640 -5.21 29.02 -10.45
CA GLN A 640 -5.95 29.29 -11.68
C GLN A 640 -7.46 29.00 -11.55
N ALA A 641 -7.83 27.96 -10.80
CA ALA A 641 -9.22 27.64 -10.49
C ALA A 641 -9.88 28.79 -9.73
N LEU A 642 -9.22 29.28 -8.67
CA LEU A 642 -9.68 30.39 -7.83
C LEU A 642 -9.57 31.77 -8.50
N MET A 643 -8.75 31.92 -9.55
CA MET A 643 -8.76 33.13 -10.39
C MET A 643 -9.99 33.15 -11.31
N LYS A 644 -10.35 32.01 -11.92
CA LYS A 644 -11.58 31.92 -12.74
C LYS A 644 -12.84 32.16 -11.90
N SER A 645 -13.00 31.44 -10.79
CA SER A 645 -14.19 31.59 -9.93
C SER A 645 -14.31 32.97 -9.26
N ALA A 646 -13.23 33.76 -9.22
CA ALA A 646 -13.27 35.14 -8.75
C ALA A 646 -13.59 36.16 -9.87
N GLY A 647 -13.36 35.82 -11.14
CA GLY A 647 -13.76 36.62 -12.30
C GLY A 647 -15.20 36.34 -12.77
N ASP A 648 -15.70 35.13 -12.54
CA ASP A 648 -17.10 34.74 -12.83
C ASP A 648 -18.10 35.22 -11.75
N ALA A 649 -17.63 35.85 -10.68
CA ALA A 649 -18.48 36.51 -9.70
C ALA A 649 -18.99 37.85 -10.27
N PRO A 650 -20.30 38.14 -10.30
CA PRO A 650 -20.80 39.40 -10.82
C PRO A 650 -20.28 40.56 -9.98
N GLU A 651 -19.71 41.59 -10.63
CA GLU A 651 -19.20 42.76 -9.90
C GLU A 651 -20.32 43.40 -9.06
N PRO A 652 -20.12 43.61 -7.75
CA PRO A 652 -21.01 44.46 -6.99
C PRO A 652 -20.88 45.88 -7.53
N SER A 653 -21.98 46.44 -8.04
CA SER A 653 -22.01 47.73 -8.73
C SER A 653 -21.74 48.91 -7.79
N PHE A 654 -20.46 49.18 -7.55
CA PHE A 654 -20.00 50.33 -6.77
C PHE A 654 -20.27 51.64 -7.50
N GLY A 655 -21.44 52.22 -7.23
CA GLY A 655 -21.72 53.62 -7.53
C GLY A 655 -20.76 54.56 -6.77
N PRO A 656 -20.30 55.66 -7.38
CA PRO A 656 -19.40 56.61 -6.72
C PRO A 656 -20.12 57.47 -5.67
N PHE A 657 -19.34 58.00 -4.72
CA PHE A 657 -19.71 58.82 -3.55
C PHE A 657 -20.40 58.09 -2.38
N GLY A 658 -19.82 58.22 -1.17
CA GLY A 658 -20.36 57.64 0.07
C GLY A 658 -19.34 57.50 1.21
N LEU A 659 -18.67 58.59 1.60
CA LEU A 659 -17.71 58.59 2.72
C LEU A 659 -18.38 58.91 4.07
N LEU A 660 -17.71 58.48 5.15
CA LEU A 660 -17.76 58.95 6.56
C LEU A 660 -18.83 58.41 7.56
N VAL A 661 -18.29 58.11 8.76
CA VAL A 661 -18.92 57.92 10.10
C VAL A 661 -19.81 56.69 10.34
N GLY A 662 -19.51 55.93 11.41
CA GLY A 662 -20.51 55.05 12.07
C GLY A 662 -20.02 53.71 12.64
N LEU A 663 -19.18 53.70 13.69
CA LEU A 663 -18.94 52.50 14.51
C LEU A 663 -19.89 52.44 15.73
N PRO A 664 -20.69 51.38 15.91
CA PRO A 664 -21.31 51.05 17.19
C PRO A 664 -20.64 49.81 17.85
N PRO A 665 -20.29 49.85 19.15
CA PRO A 665 -19.81 48.68 19.88
C PRO A 665 -20.98 47.84 20.42
N TRP A 666 -20.77 46.52 20.59
CA TRP A 666 -21.69 45.67 21.35
C TRP A 666 -20.97 44.91 22.48
N ARG A 667 -21.64 44.81 23.64
CA ARG A 667 -21.17 44.14 24.86
C ARG A 667 -21.99 42.87 25.12
N ALA A 668 -21.42 41.92 25.85
CA ALA A 668 -22.06 40.65 26.19
C ALA A 668 -23.10 40.74 27.32
N ARG A 669 -24.19 39.97 27.17
CA ARG A 669 -25.17 39.37 28.13
C ARG A 669 -26.31 38.77 27.26
N GLY A 670 -26.96 37.64 27.56
CA GLY A 670 -26.81 36.65 28.62
C GLY A 670 -27.81 35.49 28.42
N VAL A 671 -27.68 34.41 29.20
CA VAL A 671 -28.59 33.23 29.28
C VAL A 671 -30.07 33.67 29.49
N GLN A 672 -31.14 33.03 28.99
CA GLN A 672 -31.54 31.61 29.07
C GLN A 672 -32.54 31.16 27.94
N PRO A 673 -32.94 29.87 27.84
CA PRO A 673 -33.57 29.29 26.63
C PRO A 673 -35.12 29.31 26.58
N ALA A 674 -35.69 29.15 25.39
CA ALA A 674 -37.14 28.96 25.20
C ALA A 674 -37.52 27.98 24.05
N ARG A 675 -38.12 26.86 24.45
CA ARG A 675 -39.21 26.08 23.79
C ARG A 675 -39.17 25.79 22.28
N VAL A 676 -39.09 24.49 21.99
CA VAL A 676 -39.55 23.82 20.75
C VAL A 676 -41.08 23.95 20.59
N PRO A 677 -41.58 24.13 19.35
CA PRO A 677 -42.83 23.55 18.88
C PRO A 677 -42.57 22.49 17.80
N ALA A 678 -43.29 21.38 17.84
CA ALA A 678 -43.25 20.33 16.82
C ALA A 678 -44.57 20.26 16.04
N LEU A 679 -44.49 19.95 14.75
CA LEU A 679 -45.38 19.08 13.93
C LEU A 679 -44.70 19.02 12.53
N ASP A 680 -44.31 17.88 11.96
CA ASP A 680 -45.13 16.78 11.39
C ASP A 680 -45.57 17.06 9.93
N VAL A 681 -46.11 16.04 9.24
CA VAL A 681 -46.70 16.07 7.88
C VAL A 681 -45.71 16.08 6.70
N LEU A 682 -45.19 14.90 6.32
CA LEU A 682 -45.50 14.27 5.00
C LEU A 682 -44.75 12.93 4.73
N LEU A 683 -45.45 11.80 4.88
CA LEU A 683 -45.12 10.53 4.20
C LEU A 683 -46.38 9.71 3.92
N ARG A 684 -46.80 9.56 2.65
CA ARG A 684 -47.38 8.31 2.04
C ARG A 684 -48.01 8.51 0.65
N ARG A 685 -47.81 7.49 -0.21
CA ARG A 685 -48.60 7.09 -1.40
C ARG A 685 -48.59 8.10 -2.58
N ARG A 686 -48.58 7.66 -3.85
CA ARG A 686 -49.27 6.49 -4.44
C ARG A 686 -48.38 5.60 -5.34
N ARG A 687 -48.70 4.29 -5.34
CA ARG A 687 -48.72 3.48 -6.57
C ARG A 687 -50.15 3.56 -7.15
N ALA A 688 -50.31 3.73 -8.46
CA ALA A 688 -51.45 3.24 -9.22
C ALA A 688 -51.16 3.27 -10.72
N SER A 689 -51.36 2.12 -11.36
CA SER A 689 -51.41 1.87 -12.80
C SER A 689 -52.23 2.87 -13.63
N HIS A 690 -51.84 3.04 -14.90
CA HIS A 690 -52.76 3.02 -16.04
C HIS A 690 -52.11 2.30 -17.23
N SER A 691 -52.90 1.58 -18.01
CA SER A 691 -52.50 0.87 -19.23
C SER A 691 -53.08 1.57 -20.46
N TYR A 692 -52.35 1.62 -21.58
CA TYR A 692 -52.95 1.84 -22.90
C TYR A 692 -52.15 1.10 -23.99
N THR A 693 -52.83 0.74 -25.08
CA THR A 693 -52.35 -0.21 -26.10
C THR A 693 -52.28 0.41 -27.50
N HIS A 694 -51.34 -0.09 -28.30
CA HIS A 694 -51.29 -0.13 -29.79
C HIS A 694 -52.04 0.90 -30.65
N ALA A 695 -51.29 1.54 -31.56
CA ALA A 695 -51.61 1.56 -33.00
C ALA A 695 -50.36 1.86 -33.87
N HIS A 696 -50.38 1.44 -35.13
CA HIS A 696 -49.46 1.87 -36.21
C HIS A 696 -49.92 3.27 -36.75
N ALA A 697 -49.23 4.03 -37.63
CA ALA A 697 -48.44 3.62 -38.81
C ALA A 697 -47.58 4.74 -39.44
N HIS A 698 -46.72 4.31 -40.38
CA HIS A 698 -46.06 5.01 -41.51
C HIS A 698 -46.12 6.55 -41.68
N ALA A 699 -44.94 7.13 -41.95
CA ALA A 699 -44.69 7.93 -43.17
C ALA A 699 -43.19 7.94 -43.55
N ARG A 700 -42.88 8.27 -44.82
CA ARG A 700 -41.56 8.75 -45.32
C ARG A 700 -41.60 10.31 -45.38
N ALA A 701 -40.60 11.10 -45.77
CA ALA A 701 -39.33 10.86 -46.46
C ALA A 701 -38.33 12.04 -46.29
N ASP A 702 -37.05 11.78 -46.58
CA ASP A 702 -36.06 12.61 -47.32
C ASP A 702 -35.63 14.05 -46.92
N ALA A 703 -34.51 14.46 -47.55
CA ALA A 703 -34.01 15.83 -47.82
C ALA A 703 -33.12 16.60 -46.79
N GLN A 704 -31.81 16.28 -46.83
CA GLN A 704 -30.69 17.20 -47.19
C GLN A 704 -30.29 18.48 -46.40
N ALA A 705 -28.98 18.74 -46.48
CA ALA A 705 -28.27 20.04 -46.59
C ALA A 705 -27.67 20.75 -45.34
N HIS A 706 -26.33 20.70 -45.30
CA HIS A 706 -25.34 21.76 -44.99
C HIS A 706 -25.59 22.83 -43.90
N ALA A 707 -24.71 22.84 -42.89
CA ALA A 707 -24.04 24.06 -42.41
C ALA A 707 -22.69 23.74 -41.73
N HIS A 708 -21.59 24.37 -42.18
CA HIS A 708 -20.33 24.44 -41.42
C HIS A 708 -20.19 25.85 -40.81
N PRO A 709 -19.88 25.99 -39.50
CA PRO A 709 -19.30 27.20 -38.93
C PRO A 709 -17.74 27.16 -38.99
N PRO A 710 -17.06 28.32 -38.93
CA PRO A 710 -15.69 28.47 -39.45
C PRO A 710 -14.55 28.27 -38.44
N HIS A 711 -13.35 28.06 -38.97
CA HIS A 711 -12.09 28.10 -38.21
C HIS A 711 -11.84 29.46 -37.54
N THR A 712 -11.39 29.44 -36.29
CA THR A 712 -10.64 30.54 -35.67
C THR A 712 -9.21 30.06 -35.40
N LYS A 713 -8.21 30.86 -35.79
CA LYS A 713 -6.78 30.53 -35.56
C LYS A 713 -6.35 31.05 -34.19
N GLY A 714 -6.02 30.14 -33.27
CA GLY A 714 -5.38 30.47 -31.99
C GLY A 714 -3.95 29.90 -31.94
N LEU A 715 -2.97 30.75 -31.66
CA LEU A 715 -1.56 30.34 -31.53
C LEU A 715 -1.35 29.55 -30.22
N ASN A 716 -0.81 28.34 -30.33
CA ASN A 716 -0.22 27.62 -29.20
C ASN A 716 0.92 26.73 -29.70
N ALA A 717 2.15 27.06 -29.31
CA ALA A 717 3.34 26.30 -29.69
C ALA A 717 3.58 25.16 -28.69
N GLY A 718 3.25 23.93 -29.09
CA GLY A 718 3.66 22.69 -28.42
C GLY A 718 4.73 21.95 -29.24
N PRO A 719 5.78 21.38 -28.62
CA PRO A 719 6.87 20.73 -29.36
C PRO A 719 6.54 19.29 -29.78
N GLY A 720 6.95 18.92 -30.99
CA GLY A 720 7.08 17.51 -31.43
C GLY A 720 5.76 16.82 -31.82
N GLY A 721 5.25 17.10 -33.02
CA GLY A 721 4.15 16.35 -33.60
C GLY A 721 4.64 15.12 -34.37
N GLY A 722 4.22 13.92 -33.95
CA GLY A 722 4.45 12.68 -34.69
C GLY A 722 3.26 11.75 -34.55
N GLY A 723 2.60 11.43 -35.68
CA GLY A 723 1.53 10.41 -35.77
C GLY A 723 0.36 10.59 -34.78
N GLY A 724 -0.54 11.54 -35.06
CA GLY A 724 -1.72 11.83 -34.23
C GLY A 724 -2.83 10.77 -34.24
N GLY A 725 -2.50 9.52 -33.90
CA GLY A 725 -3.48 8.60 -33.32
C GLY A 725 -3.74 8.96 -31.85
N ASP A 726 -4.87 8.55 -31.29
CA ASP A 726 -5.20 8.75 -29.88
C ASP A 726 -4.20 8.01 -28.99
N GLY A 727 -3.16 8.71 -28.54
CA GLY A 727 -2.06 8.18 -27.73
C GLY A 727 -2.55 7.74 -26.36
N GLU A 728 -3.08 6.52 -26.30
CA GLU A 728 -3.73 5.93 -25.12
C GLU A 728 -2.80 6.05 -23.91
N TRP A 729 -3.27 6.70 -22.84
CA TRP A 729 -2.51 6.99 -21.61
C TRP A 729 -2.24 5.75 -20.73
N THR A 730 -2.02 4.60 -21.38
CA THR A 730 -1.57 3.35 -20.80
C THR A 730 -0.23 3.57 -20.09
N SER A 731 -0.26 3.54 -18.76
CA SER A 731 0.97 3.50 -17.98
C SER A 731 1.77 2.27 -18.40
N ARG A 732 3.07 2.44 -18.69
CA ARG A 732 4.01 1.30 -18.87
C ARG A 732 4.11 0.42 -17.62
N PHE A 733 3.63 0.92 -16.48
CA PHE A 733 3.67 0.27 -15.18
C PHE A 733 2.31 0.45 -14.47
N PRO A 734 1.23 -0.21 -14.93
CA PRO A 734 -0.12 -0.04 -14.36
C PRO A 734 -0.24 -0.63 -12.93
N THR A 735 0.78 -1.36 -12.47
CA THR A 735 0.94 -1.81 -11.08
C THR A 735 1.36 -0.69 -10.12
N VAL A 736 1.83 0.45 -10.61
CA VAL A 736 2.36 1.56 -9.81
C VAL A 736 1.23 2.53 -9.50
N ALA A 737 0.44 2.21 -8.46
CA ALA A 737 -0.52 3.16 -7.91
C ALA A 737 0.22 4.33 -7.21
N PRO A 738 -0.11 5.60 -7.50
CA PRO A 738 0.43 6.75 -6.78
C PRO A 738 -0.08 6.76 -5.33
N THR A 739 0.76 7.23 -4.42
CA THR A 739 0.49 7.35 -2.98
C THR A 739 0.94 8.71 -2.46
N ASN A 740 0.53 9.05 -1.23
CA ASN A 740 1.04 10.24 -0.54
C ASN A 740 2.58 10.30 -0.51
N GLU A 741 3.25 9.16 -0.33
CA GLU A 741 4.72 9.09 -0.29
C GLU A 741 5.35 9.43 -1.65
N THR A 742 4.81 8.90 -2.76
CA THR A 742 5.29 9.25 -4.10
C THR A 742 5.02 10.71 -4.45
N CYS A 743 3.86 11.24 -4.05
CA CYS A 743 3.52 12.65 -4.29
C CYS A 743 4.40 13.59 -3.45
N PHE A 744 4.71 13.24 -2.21
CA PHE A 744 5.67 13.96 -1.36
C PHE A 744 7.07 13.98 -1.98
N ASN A 745 7.60 12.83 -2.41
CA ASN A 745 8.92 12.76 -3.03
C ASN A 745 8.97 13.50 -4.39
N CYS A 746 7.85 13.53 -5.14
CA CYS A 746 7.69 14.34 -6.34
C CYS A 746 7.67 15.86 -6.03
N ILE A 747 6.93 16.29 -5.01
CA ILE A 747 6.89 17.69 -4.55
C ILE A 747 8.28 18.17 -4.10
N LEU A 748 9.04 17.35 -3.37
CA LEU A 748 10.43 17.65 -3.02
C LEU A 748 11.36 17.70 -4.24
N LEU A 749 11.15 16.84 -5.26
CA LEU A 749 11.91 16.90 -6.51
C LEU A 749 11.62 18.20 -7.29
N LEU A 750 10.35 18.60 -7.40
CA LEU A 750 9.96 19.89 -8.00
C LEU A 750 10.56 21.08 -7.25
N GLY A 751 10.58 21.03 -5.91
CA GLY A 751 11.17 22.06 -5.05
C GLY A 751 12.70 22.18 -5.14
N LEU A 752 13.40 21.07 -5.41
CA LEU A 752 14.84 21.02 -5.66
C LEU A 752 15.19 21.56 -7.06
N VAL A 753 14.43 21.17 -8.09
CA VAL A 753 14.67 21.60 -9.49
C VAL A 753 14.14 23.01 -9.78
N GLY A 754 13.53 23.69 -8.80
CA GLY A 754 12.99 25.05 -8.95
C GLY A 754 11.63 25.11 -9.66
N ARG A 755 11.03 23.97 -10.01
CA ARG A 755 9.68 23.84 -10.61
C ARG A 755 8.57 23.93 -9.54
N ALA A 756 8.76 24.76 -8.51
CA ALA A 756 7.84 24.88 -7.38
C ALA A 756 6.42 25.35 -7.80
N GLY A 757 6.29 26.04 -8.95
CA GLY A 757 4.99 26.39 -9.56
C GLY A 757 4.11 25.19 -9.95
N GLU A 758 4.67 23.98 -10.06
CA GLU A 758 3.91 22.76 -10.37
C GLU A 758 3.44 22.02 -9.12
N VAL A 759 3.90 22.40 -7.91
CA VAL A 759 3.47 21.79 -6.64
C VAL A 759 1.97 21.91 -6.45
N ALA A 760 1.38 23.06 -6.77
CA ALA A 760 -0.07 23.25 -6.70
C ALA A 760 -0.83 22.40 -7.74
N ARG A 761 -0.23 22.11 -8.91
CA ARG A 761 -0.81 21.19 -9.90
C ARG A 761 -0.77 19.74 -9.42
N VAL A 762 0.33 19.30 -8.79
CA VAL A 762 0.41 17.98 -8.14
C VAL A 762 -0.63 17.85 -7.02
N LEU A 763 -0.84 18.89 -6.20
CA LEU A 763 -1.89 18.91 -5.19
C LEU A 763 -3.30 18.77 -5.80
N ALA A 764 -3.60 19.47 -6.90
CA ALA A 764 -4.88 19.30 -7.60
C ALA A 764 -5.07 17.89 -8.15
N TRP A 765 -4.02 17.30 -8.75
CA TRP A 765 -4.07 15.91 -9.20
C TRP A 765 -4.27 14.92 -8.04
N MET A 766 -3.65 15.16 -6.88
CA MET A 766 -3.90 14.38 -5.67
C MET A 766 -5.36 14.48 -5.21
N ARG A 767 -5.98 15.67 -5.25
CA ARG A 767 -7.40 15.84 -4.92
C ARG A 767 -8.30 15.04 -5.85
N GLU A 768 -8.04 15.11 -7.14
CA GLU A 768 -8.86 14.47 -8.19
C GLU A 768 -8.71 12.93 -8.21
N VAL A 769 -7.52 12.39 -7.94
CA VAL A 769 -7.28 10.94 -7.77
C VAL A 769 -7.66 10.45 -6.35
N GLY A 770 -8.07 11.35 -5.45
CA GLY A 770 -8.49 11.03 -4.08
C GLY A 770 -7.35 10.76 -3.07
N ILE A 771 -6.10 11.00 -3.47
CA ILE A 771 -4.90 10.78 -2.64
C ILE A 771 -4.83 11.86 -1.54
N ARG A 772 -5.27 11.54 -0.32
CA ARG A 772 -5.22 12.49 0.81
C ARG A 772 -3.76 12.76 1.22
N PRO A 773 -3.30 14.03 1.23
CA PRO A 773 -1.93 14.37 1.60
C PRO A 773 -1.72 14.32 3.11
N GLY A 774 -0.55 13.87 3.54
CA GLY A 774 -0.13 13.90 4.95
C GLY A 774 0.33 15.30 5.38
N ARG A 775 0.38 15.55 6.70
CA ARG A 775 0.90 16.80 7.30
C ARG A 775 2.30 17.17 6.80
N GLN A 776 3.16 16.18 6.57
CA GLN A 776 4.51 16.36 5.98
C GLN A 776 4.43 16.86 4.54
N THR A 777 3.61 16.22 3.70
CA THR A 777 3.37 16.59 2.30
C THR A 777 2.82 18.00 2.17
N LEU A 778 1.84 18.36 3.00
CA LEU A 778 1.28 19.71 3.06
C LEU A 778 2.33 20.72 3.55
N GLY A 779 3.11 20.39 4.59
CA GLY A 779 4.17 21.25 5.11
C GLY A 779 5.23 21.58 4.06
N ALA A 780 5.72 20.57 3.33
CA ALA A 780 6.64 20.78 2.21
C ALA A 780 6.00 21.59 1.08
N ALA A 781 4.77 21.25 0.68
CA ALA A 781 4.09 21.90 -0.44
C ALA A 781 3.77 23.38 -0.18
N VAL A 782 3.27 23.71 1.01
CA VAL A 782 2.92 25.09 1.40
C VAL A 782 4.18 25.96 1.51
N VAL A 783 5.28 25.43 2.03
CA VAL A 783 6.57 26.16 2.06
C VAL A 783 7.10 26.42 0.65
N LEU A 784 7.12 25.41 -0.23
CA LEU A 784 7.56 25.58 -1.62
C LEU A 784 6.67 26.56 -2.39
N TRP A 785 5.35 26.54 -2.17
CA TRP A 785 4.44 27.50 -2.78
C TRP A 785 4.63 28.93 -2.26
N ARG A 786 4.93 29.09 -0.96
CA ARG A 786 5.22 30.41 -0.36
C ARG A 786 6.42 31.09 -1.02
N GLU A 787 7.41 30.34 -1.49
CA GLU A 787 8.55 30.90 -2.23
C GLU A 787 8.17 31.42 -3.62
N VAL A 788 7.23 30.75 -4.29
CA VAL A 788 6.69 31.18 -5.60
C VAL A 788 5.86 32.45 -5.43
N ALA A 789 4.83 32.41 -4.58
CA ALA A 789 3.94 33.55 -4.32
C ALA A 789 4.69 34.73 -3.68
N GLY A 790 5.68 34.46 -2.82
CA GLY A 790 6.47 35.48 -2.16
C GLY A 790 7.32 36.32 -3.12
N ARG A 791 7.84 35.74 -4.20
CA ARG A 791 8.62 36.47 -5.22
C ARG A 791 7.80 37.53 -5.98
N ALA A 792 6.48 37.49 -5.91
CA ALA A 792 5.61 38.49 -6.52
C ALA A 792 5.29 39.71 -5.62
N VAL A 793 5.53 39.65 -4.30
CA VAL A 793 5.03 40.68 -3.35
C VAL A 793 6.00 41.04 -2.20
N LEU A 794 6.90 40.14 -1.77
CA LEU A 794 7.64 40.33 -0.50
C LEU A 794 8.93 41.18 -0.59
N VAL A 795 9.37 41.58 -1.79
CA VAL A 795 10.54 42.44 -1.97
C VAL A 795 10.31 43.87 -1.43
N GLU A 796 9.06 44.33 -1.39
CA GLU A 796 8.71 45.66 -0.85
C GLU A 796 8.39 45.63 0.65
N ARG A 797 7.75 44.55 1.15
CA ARG A 797 7.06 44.58 2.45
C ARG A 797 7.85 44.03 3.65
N TRP A 798 8.95 43.28 3.45
CA TRP A 798 9.72 42.67 4.55
C TRP A 798 11.16 43.19 4.69
N THR A 799 11.71 43.84 3.67
CA THR A 799 13.00 44.56 3.74
C THR A 799 12.82 46.02 4.19
N GLY A 800 11.68 46.65 3.83
CA GLY A 800 11.41 48.06 4.10
C GLY A 800 10.83 48.40 5.49
N THR A 801 10.51 47.42 6.33
CA THR A 801 9.88 47.67 7.64
C THR A 801 10.55 46.84 8.74
N GLY A 802 11.39 47.50 9.54
CA GLY A 802 12.16 46.86 10.59
C GLY A 802 11.28 46.33 11.73
N MET A 803 10.94 45.04 11.71
CA MET A 803 10.44 44.34 12.89
C MET A 803 11.56 44.20 13.93
N GLY A 804 11.66 45.19 14.82
CA GLY A 804 12.31 45.00 16.11
C GLY A 804 11.70 43.81 16.86
N GLY A 805 12.47 43.20 17.77
CA GLY A 805 12.18 41.89 18.39
C GLY A 805 10.95 41.83 19.31
N GLY A 806 9.76 42.04 18.75
CA GLY A 806 8.46 41.87 19.39
C GLY A 806 8.20 40.41 19.73
N LYS A 807 8.78 39.97 20.85
CA LYS A 807 8.61 38.64 21.43
C LYS A 807 7.12 38.43 21.70
N LEU A 808 6.44 37.64 20.86
CA LEU A 808 5.03 37.27 21.06
C LEU A 808 4.89 36.46 22.35
N SER A 809 4.66 37.18 23.44
CA SER A 809 4.31 36.61 24.74
C SER A 809 2.90 36.05 24.65
N LEU A 810 2.78 34.77 24.30
CA LEU A 810 1.64 33.99 24.80
C LEU A 810 1.65 34.17 26.32
N GLY A 811 0.60 34.79 26.86
CA GLY A 811 0.48 35.03 28.29
C GLY A 811 0.61 33.71 29.03
N LYS A 812 1.66 33.56 29.84
CA LYS A 812 1.79 32.47 30.79
C LYS A 812 0.81 32.75 31.92
N VAL A 813 -0.46 32.44 31.70
CA VAL A 813 -1.48 32.44 32.75
C VAL A 813 -1.14 31.30 33.69
N GLU A 814 -0.51 31.63 34.81
CA GLU A 814 -0.24 30.69 35.89
C GLU A 814 -1.57 30.39 36.59
N VAL A 815 -2.15 29.23 36.24
CA VAL A 815 -3.30 28.66 36.92
C VAL A 815 -2.75 27.75 38.01
N ASP A 816 -2.43 28.35 39.16
CA ASP A 816 -2.02 27.63 40.36
C ASP A 816 -3.23 26.87 40.93
N GLY A 817 -3.44 25.67 40.37
CA GLY A 817 -4.53 24.78 40.70
C GLY A 817 -4.17 23.35 40.33
N GLU A 818 -3.82 22.54 41.34
CA GLU A 818 -3.37 21.14 41.19
C GLU A 818 -4.54 20.17 40.94
N VAL A 819 -5.44 20.52 40.03
CA VAL A 819 -6.39 19.56 39.44
C VAL A 819 -5.60 18.67 38.49
N ALA A 820 -5.30 17.44 38.91
CA ALA A 820 -4.77 16.39 38.03
C ALA A 820 -5.96 15.60 37.44
N GLY A 821 -6.09 15.61 36.11
CA GLY A 821 -7.19 14.93 35.42
C GLY A 821 -7.35 15.38 33.96
N GLU A 822 -8.03 14.55 33.17
CA GLU A 822 -8.17 14.64 31.70
C GLU A 822 -8.75 15.98 31.21
N GLY A 823 -9.49 16.69 32.08
CA GLY A 823 -10.00 18.03 31.80
C GLY A 823 -8.93 19.07 31.43
N LYS A 824 -7.69 18.96 31.93
CA LYS A 824 -6.58 19.86 31.52
C LYS A 824 -6.14 19.61 30.09
N GLU A 825 -6.05 18.35 29.68
CA GLU A 825 -5.69 17.94 28.33
C GLU A 825 -6.80 18.31 27.33
N LYS A 826 -8.06 18.02 27.67
CA LYS A 826 -9.24 18.44 26.88
C LYS A 826 -9.32 19.96 26.72
N MET A 827 -8.96 20.73 27.75
CA MET A 827 -8.90 22.20 27.69
C MET A 827 -7.72 22.71 26.85
N GLU A 828 -6.52 22.11 26.93
CA GLU A 828 -5.42 22.50 26.05
C GLU A 828 -5.67 22.09 24.59
N LYS A 829 -6.27 20.92 24.34
CA LYS A 829 -6.75 20.45 23.03
C LYS A 829 -7.70 21.48 22.40
N GLU A 830 -8.72 21.93 23.15
CA GLU A 830 -9.64 22.97 22.67
C GLU A 830 -8.95 24.34 22.47
N ARG A 831 -8.00 24.73 23.34
CA ARG A 831 -7.24 25.98 23.15
C ARG A 831 -6.30 25.91 21.94
N ARG A 832 -5.67 24.76 21.66
CA ARG A 832 -4.87 24.48 20.46
C ARG A 832 -5.76 24.52 19.20
N ARG A 833 -6.96 23.93 19.27
CA ARG A 833 -8.00 23.96 18.22
C ARG A 833 -8.44 25.38 17.88
N GLN A 834 -8.81 26.18 18.87
CA GLN A 834 -9.17 27.60 18.67
C GLN A 834 -8.01 28.43 18.11
N ALA A 835 -6.79 28.23 18.62
CA ALA A 835 -5.60 28.94 18.12
C ALA A 835 -5.23 28.55 16.67
N LEU A 836 -5.41 27.29 16.28
CA LEU A 836 -5.20 26.86 14.89
C LEU A 836 -6.27 27.43 13.95
N GLY A 837 -7.54 27.46 14.40
CA GLY A 837 -8.63 28.10 13.66
C GLY A 837 -8.38 29.58 13.41
N ALA A 838 -8.10 30.35 14.46
CA ALA A 838 -7.85 31.78 14.36
C ALA A 838 -6.59 32.12 13.51
N TRP A 839 -5.52 31.34 13.61
CA TRP A 839 -4.35 31.50 12.71
C TRP A 839 -4.72 31.20 11.26
N ALA A 840 -5.50 30.15 11.02
CA ALA A 840 -5.90 29.78 9.68
C ALA A 840 -6.82 30.84 9.05
N GLU A 841 -7.79 31.37 9.80
CA GLU A 841 -8.63 32.51 9.40
C GLU A 841 -7.79 33.75 9.06
N GLN A 842 -6.76 34.06 9.86
CA GLN A 842 -5.85 35.18 9.59
C GLN A 842 -5.05 35.00 8.29
N GLU A 843 -4.62 33.78 7.95
CA GLU A 843 -3.92 33.48 6.70
C GLU A 843 -4.88 33.39 5.49
N TYR A 844 -6.11 32.90 5.67
CA TYR A 844 -7.14 32.91 4.62
C TYR A 844 -7.58 34.33 4.25
N ALA A 845 -7.56 35.26 5.22
CA ALA A 845 -7.81 36.69 4.99
C ALA A 845 -6.70 37.36 4.15
N SER A 846 -5.58 36.69 3.86
CA SER A 846 -4.61 37.18 2.89
C SER A 846 -5.12 36.98 1.45
N THR A 847 -5.39 38.09 0.75
CA THR A 847 -6.00 38.10 -0.58
C THR A 847 -5.11 37.55 -1.71
N GLY A 848 -3.85 37.23 -1.42
CA GLY A 848 -2.87 36.70 -2.38
C GLY A 848 -3.02 35.21 -2.68
N GLU A 849 -2.23 34.72 -3.64
CA GLU A 849 -2.26 33.31 -4.09
C GLU A 849 -1.94 32.29 -2.99
N TYR A 850 -1.23 32.70 -1.94
CA TYR A 850 -0.91 31.87 -0.78
C TYR A 850 -2.16 31.61 0.09
N GLY A 851 -2.89 32.65 0.49
CA GLY A 851 -4.16 32.51 1.23
C GLY A 851 -5.20 31.75 0.42
N LYS A 852 -5.28 32.00 -0.89
CA LYS A 852 -6.09 31.22 -1.85
C LYS A 852 -5.76 29.72 -1.83
N LEU A 853 -4.48 29.33 -1.91
CA LEU A 853 -4.09 27.92 -1.81
C LEU A 853 -4.42 27.34 -0.42
N MET A 854 -4.17 28.09 0.66
CA MET A 854 -4.44 27.64 2.03
C MET A 854 -5.95 27.39 2.25
N ALA A 855 -6.82 28.25 1.74
CA ALA A 855 -8.28 28.07 1.80
C ALA A 855 -8.74 26.84 0.98
N TRP A 856 -8.18 26.62 -0.22
CA TRP A 856 -8.46 25.43 -1.03
C TRP A 856 -7.99 24.13 -0.38
N LEU A 857 -6.85 24.16 0.33
CA LEU A 857 -6.38 23.05 1.16
C LEU A 857 -7.31 22.83 2.36
N ALA A 858 -7.81 23.89 3.00
CA ALA A 858 -8.72 23.82 4.14
C ALA A 858 -10.05 23.12 3.78
N ASP A 859 -10.64 23.50 2.65
CA ASP A 859 -11.83 22.86 2.06
C ASP A 859 -11.59 21.36 1.80
N TRP A 860 -10.42 21.01 1.24
CA TRP A 860 -10.13 19.63 0.85
C TRP A 860 -9.77 18.69 2.02
N VAL A 861 -8.91 19.12 2.95
CA VAL A 861 -8.39 18.24 4.04
C VAL A 861 -8.89 18.58 5.43
N GLY A 862 -9.61 19.70 5.60
CA GLY A 862 -9.99 20.24 6.89
C GLY A 862 -8.85 20.99 7.57
N VAL A 863 -9.18 22.11 8.25
CA VAL A 863 -8.23 23.01 8.94
C VAL A 863 -7.26 22.23 9.87
N TRP A 864 -7.77 21.22 10.58
CA TRP A 864 -7.01 20.38 11.53
C TRP A 864 -5.88 19.55 10.92
N ARG A 865 -5.88 19.36 9.59
CA ARG A 865 -4.82 18.65 8.86
C ARG A 865 -3.77 19.59 8.25
N LEU A 866 -4.00 20.90 8.28
CA LEU A 866 -3.03 21.88 7.79
C LEU A 866 -1.78 21.96 8.69
N PRO A 867 -0.60 22.22 8.12
CA PRO A 867 0.65 22.38 8.87
C PRO A 867 0.64 23.73 9.61
N GLY A 868 0.56 23.69 10.94
CA GLY A 868 0.66 24.90 11.78
C GLY A 868 2.05 25.56 11.71
N PRO A 869 2.21 26.80 12.22
CA PRO A 869 3.42 27.62 12.06
C PRO A 869 4.74 26.92 12.42
N ARG A 870 4.77 26.14 13.51
CA ARG A 870 5.97 25.36 13.92
C ARG A 870 6.38 24.33 12.85
N ALA A 871 5.42 23.62 12.27
CA ALA A 871 5.68 22.64 11.22
C ALA A 871 6.18 23.34 9.94
N LEU A 872 5.60 24.48 9.56
CA LEU A 872 6.09 25.29 8.43
C LEU A 872 7.52 25.81 8.67
N THR A 873 7.88 26.20 9.89
CA THR A 873 9.26 26.58 10.24
C THR A 873 10.24 25.40 10.10
N VAL A 874 9.85 24.19 10.51
CA VAL A 874 10.65 22.97 10.31
C VAL A 874 10.80 22.63 8.82
N TRP A 875 9.72 22.71 8.05
CA TRP A 875 9.77 22.44 6.60
C TRP A 875 10.60 23.47 5.83
N SER A 876 10.55 24.75 6.21
CA SER A 876 11.45 25.79 5.67
C SER A 876 12.92 25.45 5.91
N ARG A 877 13.29 25.03 7.12
CA ARG A 877 14.66 24.57 7.43
C ARG A 877 15.04 23.31 6.64
N ASN A 878 14.12 22.37 6.46
CA ASN A 878 14.37 21.13 5.72
C ASN A 878 14.52 21.38 4.21
N ILE A 879 13.77 22.32 3.64
CA ILE A 879 13.87 22.72 2.22
C ILE A 879 15.14 23.53 1.95
N ALA A 880 15.58 24.39 2.89
CA ALA A 880 16.90 25.02 2.82
C ALA A 880 18.01 23.96 2.77
N ARG A 881 18.04 23.04 3.74
CA ARG A 881 18.98 21.90 3.79
C ARG A 881 18.91 20.99 2.57
N LEU A 882 17.73 20.81 1.97
CA LEU A 882 17.55 20.05 0.74
C LEU A 882 18.29 20.69 -0.45
N ARG A 883 18.40 22.03 -0.50
CA ARG A 883 19.14 22.78 -1.53
C ARG A 883 20.62 22.97 -1.21
N GLU A 884 20.98 23.11 0.05
CA GLU A 884 22.37 23.27 0.54
C GLU A 884 23.25 22.00 0.39
N GLY A 885 22.86 21.02 -0.43
CA GLY A 885 23.54 19.72 -0.54
C GLY A 885 23.46 18.84 0.73
N GLY A 886 22.78 19.30 1.79
CA GLY A 886 22.70 18.62 3.08
C GLY A 886 22.21 17.18 2.98
N ARG A 887 22.69 16.30 3.86
CA ARG A 887 22.37 14.85 3.85
C ARG A 887 20.88 14.60 3.66
N ASP A 888 20.57 13.59 2.85
CA ASP A 888 19.21 13.36 2.32
C ASP A 888 18.17 13.26 3.44
N VAL A 889 16.97 13.74 3.13
CA VAL A 889 15.97 14.17 4.12
C VAL A 889 15.57 13.04 5.08
N GLY A 890 15.78 11.78 4.73
CA GLY A 890 15.61 10.60 5.59
C GLY A 890 16.28 10.65 6.98
N GLU A 891 17.52 11.17 7.12
CA GLU A 891 18.12 11.35 8.46
C GLU A 891 17.51 12.55 9.23
N GLY A 892 16.79 13.43 8.54
CA GLY A 892 15.91 14.43 9.12
C GLY A 892 14.49 13.92 9.38
N GLU A 893 14.00 12.96 8.59
CA GLU A 893 12.70 12.30 8.75
C GLU A 893 12.67 11.48 10.03
N GLU A 894 13.73 10.74 10.37
CA GLU A 894 13.83 10.04 11.67
C GLU A 894 13.76 11.02 12.86
N ALA A 895 14.37 12.21 12.73
CA ALA A 895 14.29 13.28 13.74
C ALA A 895 12.93 14.00 13.75
N VAL A 896 12.24 14.10 12.61
CA VAL A 896 10.89 14.68 12.48
C VAL A 896 9.82 13.70 12.93
N GLU A 897 9.90 12.42 12.61
CA GLU A 897 9.01 11.38 13.13
C GLU A 897 9.15 11.23 14.65
N LYS A 898 10.36 11.43 15.21
CA LYS A 898 10.51 11.56 16.66
C LYS A 898 9.79 12.80 17.21
N ALA A 899 10.10 13.99 16.68
CA ALA A 899 9.51 15.26 17.15
C ALA A 899 8.01 15.46 16.78
N VAL A 900 7.46 14.63 15.88
CA VAL A 900 6.03 14.59 15.53
C VAL A 900 5.33 13.44 16.24
N GLY A 901 5.98 12.30 16.46
CA GLY A 901 5.45 11.20 17.27
C GLY A 901 5.14 11.66 18.70
N GLU A 902 6.05 12.47 19.28
CA GLU A 902 5.90 13.23 20.54
C GLU A 902 4.75 14.26 20.54
N GLY A 903 3.95 14.37 19.47
CA GLY A 903 2.73 15.18 19.39
C GLY A 903 1.68 14.69 18.38
N GLN A 904 1.75 13.42 17.99
CA GLN A 904 0.81 12.76 17.07
C GLN A 904 0.34 11.39 17.58
N ALA A 905 1.03 10.79 18.56
CA ALA A 905 0.42 9.77 19.41
C ALA A 905 -0.90 10.31 20.01
N ASP A 906 -0.86 11.54 20.54
CA ASP A 906 -2.03 12.28 21.03
C ASP A 906 -3.04 12.50 19.90
N ALA A 907 -2.62 13.13 18.80
CA ALA A 907 -3.52 13.62 17.76
C ALA A 907 -4.23 12.55 16.92
N ASP A 908 -3.67 11.34 16.78
CA ASP A 908 -4.33 10.20 16.11
C ASP A 908 -5.11 9.30 17.10
N ALA A 909 -4.87 9.38 18.41
CA ALA A 909 -5.77 8.85 19.43
C ALA A 909 -7.01 9.73 19.60
N ASP A 910 -6.79 11.06 19.64
CA ASP A 910 -7.79 12.12 19.77
C ASP A 910 -8.93 12.09 18.75
N ALA A 911 -8.72 11.42 17.61
CA ALA A 911 -9.67 11.29 16.51
C ALA A 911 -10.44 9.95 16.49
N GLU A 912 -10.12 9.02 17.40
CA GLU A 912 -10.90 7.80 17.61
C GLU A 912 -11.88 7.91 18.79
N ASP A 913 -11.69 8.90 19.69
CA ASP A 913 -12.34 8.95 21.02
C ASP A 913 -13.62 9.82 21.09
N GLU A 914 -13.85 10.73 20.13
CA GLU A 914 -15.05 11.60 20.08
C GLU A 914 -16.33 10.86 19.59
N GLY A 915 -16.46 9.55 19.88
CA GLY A 915 -17.48 8.68 19.29
C GLY A 915 -18.38 7.89 20.26
N ASP A 916 -17.91 7.54 21.45
CA ASP A 916 -18.53 6.49 22.29
C ASP A 916 -19.02 6.95 23.69
N ASP A 917 -19.20 8.26 23.92
CA ASP A 917 -19.74 8.84 25.17
C ASP A 917 -21.30 8.84 25.21
N GLU A 918 -21.91 7.70 24.89
CA GLU A 918 -23.30 7.38 25.26
C GLU A 918 -23.26 6.42 26.47
N GLY A 919 -23.39 6.96 27.68
CA GLY A 919 -23.13 6.23 28.91
C GLY A 919 -23.99 4.97 29.12
N GLU A 920 -23.34 3.84 29.43
CA GLU A 920 -24.01 2.62 29.85
C GLU A 920 -24.78 2.83 31.18
N PRO A 921 -26.05 2.39 31.29
CA PRO A 921 -26.76 2.39 32.57
C PRO A 921 -26.23 1.27 33.48
N GLU A 922 -26.06 1.56 34.78
CA GLU A 922 -25.64 0.57 35.78
C GLU A 922 -26.74 -0.50 36.02
N GLU A 923 -26.70 -1.62 35.30
CA GLU A 923 -27.53 -2.79 35.64
C GLU A 923 -26.91 -3.63 36.76
N ALA A 924 -27.43 -3.46 37.98
CA ALA A 924 -27.05 -4.23 39.16
C ALA A 924 -27.56 -5.69 39.10
N GLY A 925 -26.77 -6.60 38.53
CA GLY A 925 -27.13 -8.01 38.32
C GLY A 925 -26.21 -9.04 38.99
N LYS A 926 -26.31 -9.23 40.31
CA LYS A 926 -25.68 -10.39 40.98
C LYS A 926 -26.39 -11.70 40.60
N VAL A 927 -25.66 -12.64 40.02
CA VAL A 927 -26.06 -14.05 39.90
C VAL A 927 -25.04 -14.91 40.65
N PRO A 928 -25.45 -15.79 41.59
CA PRO A 928 -24.54 -16.70 42.29
C PRO A 928 -24.09 -17.88 41.41
N SER A 929 -23.06 -18.58 41.89
CA SER A 929 -22.42 -19.77 41.31
C SER A 929 -23.37 -20.96 41.11
#